data_AF-A0A3S2YZH2-F1
#
_entry.id   AF-A0A3S2YZH2-F1
#
_cell.length_a   1.000
_cell.length_b   1.000
_cell.length_c   1.000
_cell.angle_alpha   90.00
_cell.angle_beta   90.00
_cell.angle_gamma   90.00
#
_symmetry.space_group_name_H-M   'P 1'
#
loop_
_entity.id
_entity.type
_entity.pdbx_description
1 polymer ?
#
loop_
_entity_poly.entity_id
_entity_poly.type
_entity_poly.pdbx_seq_one_letter_code
_entity_poly.pdbx_strand_id
1 'polypeptide(L)'
;MDQRHGGPAASPPEPVLRHRRAPAQVPRPARVRLGAVHAIRQHPDPGQGHGGALLGPARHVHGGHHRRVPGAAPQGVGQREVAVQQRLPGAGDRVTATVDFEKDAAAKITRGITGLLRPKTIAVIGASPERHTLGNQVLRNLRTFGFAGMVVPVHPRADVLEGYPAVPAVAKLPDDVDVAVVSVRASRAAGVLRELAARGCPAAVLPAAGFSEEELAALRSVLEELQIVVNGPNCLGTLSAADAAPLWTAHIRGDFHTGNVALVTQSGSAAISVTTTSDLGFSRVISSGNELSLSAADYLSWLADDDETAAVGLVLESLKEPEKFRAAVRRVQAAGKRIVAVKVGRTSAGGRATQAHTGALVTGYDAYRALFRQLGVPLVRDYDELVTTLQLYSGLGSRPVGGNRLAVMSISGGQSALACDIATEVGATIADFAPATVERVRAALPGTTGENPVDIGASIDKEARRTAPAVEAVGEDPAVDAVVVVQDAQEKLPLTPRHDYLEHIRQIVDGARPSAKPVVLVSSTASPVHPLLAELTAGTNVTILRGLEPALAALNTLGTVPRSAAEGTGPTVPAALLAELREEIAVHHGPLPHALVQRIVSAYGLPYVRSRLARDEDEAVTFAHDLGFPVVVKIASKDVPHRVDVGGVVVGIEDEDALRAAVRGIRERMRALPHAEVDGYEVQAAVTGSIEGILGFTREEPLGSLVVAGSGGSLAELVGDRAVDLAPVSPQGALDMIARTHLGRLLSGYRGLARPTDAGPLAEVIVRFGALAAELGDLIVEADLNPAFIREGTGEVTLVDALFIAR
;
A
#
# COMPACT_ATOMS: atom_id res chain seq x y z
N MET A 1 50.49 -32.94 -28.13
CA MET A 1 50.81 -34.13 -28.95
C MET A 1 49.51 -34.65 -29.54
N ASP A 2 49.64 -35.37 -30.65
CA ASP A 2 48.66 -35.67 -31.71
C ASP A 2 47.44 -36.56 -31.35
N GLN A 3 46.44 -36.59 -32.25
CA GLN A 3 45.36 -37.61 -32.45
C GLN A 3 44.25 -37.84 -31.39
N ARG A 4 43.09 -38.48 -31.72
CA ARG A 4 42.07 -38.23 -32.78
C ARG A 4 40.85 -39.19 -32.63
N HIS A 5 39.64 -38.70 -32.95
CA HIS A 5 38.38 -39.43 -33.32
C HIS A 5 37.67 -40.34 -32.29
N GLY A 6 36.32 -40.36 -32.34
CA GLY A 6 35.51 -41.25 -31.48
C GLY A 6 33.98 -41.09 -31.43
N GLY A 7 33.26 -40.93 -32.56
CA GLY A 7 31.83 -41.29 -32.76
C GLY A 7 30.69 -40.68 -31.87
N PRO A 8 29.59 -40.13 -32.45
CA PRO A 8 28.40 -39.74 -31.68
C PRO A 8 27.45 -40.92 -31.39
N ALA A 9 26.79 -40.89 -30.23
CA ALA A 9 25.74 -41.84 -29.85
C ALA A 9 24.34 -41.40 -30.32
N ALA A 10 23.41 -42.35 -30.49
CA ALA A 10 22.09 -42.12 -31.09
C ALA A 10 20.99 -41.72 -30.07
N SER A 11 20.02 -40.94 -30.53
CA SER A 11 18.85 -40.50 -29.74
C SER A 11 17.79 -41.60 -29.58
N PRO A 12 17.06 -41.66 -28.45
CA PRO A 12 15.88 -42.51 -28.28
C PRO A 12 14.62 -41.92 -28.98
N PRO A 13 13.60 -42.74 -29.29
CA PRO A 13 12.44 -42.33 -30.08
C PRO A 13 11.26 -41.74 -29.27
N GLU A 14 10.42 -40.95 -29.94
CA GLU A 14 9.19 -40.36 -29.38
C GLU A 14 8.02 -41.36 -29.23
N PRO A 15 7.11 -41.17 -28.25
CA PRO A 15 5.93 -42.01 -28.07
C PRO A 15 4.73 -41.60 -28.95
N VAL A 16 4.15 -42.56 -29.67
CA VAL A 16 3.00 -42.33 -30.57
C VAL A 16 1.68 -42.21 -29.79
N LEU A 17 1.06 -41.02 -29.84
CA LEU A 17 -0.29 -40.80 -29.30
C LEU A 17 -1.39 -41.36 -30.21
N ARG A 18 -2.35 -42.10 -29.64
CA ARG A 18 -3.49 -42.70 -30.35
C ARG A 18 -4.71 -41.78 -30.34
N HIS A 19 -5.33 -41.57 -31.50
CA HIS A 19 -6.60 -40.85 -31.62
C HIS A 19 -7.73 -41.45 -30.77
N ARG A 20 -8.57 -40.58 -30.18
CA ARG A 20 -9.93 -40.90 -29.71
C ARG A 20 -10.97 -40.03 -30.41
N ARG A 21 -12.23 -40.47 -30.34
CA ARG A 21 -13.33 -40.05 -31.23
C ARG A 21 -13.99 -38.73 -30.81
N ALA A 22 -14.52 -38.00 -31.79
CA ALA A 22 -15.43 -36.87 -31.59
C ALA A 22 -16.89 -37.33 -31.33
N PRO A 23 -17.70 -36.51 -30.63
CA PRO A 23 -19.15 -36.68 -30.55
C PRO A 23 -19.96 -35.55 -31.25
N ALA A 24 -21.10 -35.96 -31.85
CA ALA A 24 -22.36 -35.24 -32.13
C ALA A 24 -22.45 -33.72 -32.45
N GLN A 25 -23.35 -33.39 -33.38
CA GLN A 25 -23.84 -32.02 -33.68
C GLN A 25 -25.31 -31.83 -33.22
N VAL A 26 -25.86 -30.62 -33.46
CA VAL A 26 -27.31 -30.24 -33.56
C VAL A 26 -27.97 -29.89 -32.20
N PRO A 27 -28.89 -28.89 -32.10
CA PRO A 27 -29.45 -27.96 -33.11
C PRO A 27 -29.20 -26.44 -32.87
N ARG A 28 -29.67 -25.59 -33.80
CA ARG A 28 -29.90 -24.14 -33.62
C ARG A 28 -31.39 -23.78 -33.83
N PRO A 29 -31.95 -22.90 -33.01
CA PRO A 29 -32.96 -21.92 -33.43
C PRO A 29 -32.57 -20.48 -32.99
N ALA A 30 -33.09 -19.38 -33.55
CA ALA A 30 -33.70 -19.12 -34.86
C ALA A 30 -33.46 -17.63 -35.20
N ARG A 31 -33.48 -17.24 -36.49
CA ARG A 31 -33.34 -15.83 -36.91
C ARG A 31 -34.70 -15.19 -37.16
N VAL A 32 -34.96 -14.03 -36.56
CA VAL A 32 -36.02 -13.10 -36.98
C VAL A 32 -35.41 -12.04 -37.91
N ARG A 33 -36.16 -11.65 -38.95
CA ARG A 33 -35.76 -10.63 -39.94
C ARG A 33 -36.88 -9.61 -40.14
N LEU A 34 -36.64 -8.37 -39.71
CA LEU A 34 -37.30 -7.12 -40.12
C LEU A 34 -36.21 -6.03 -39.99
N GLY A 35 -36.13 -5.00 -40.81
CA GLY A 35 -36.80 -4.68 -42.08
C GLY A 35 -36.21 -3.34 -42.57
N ALA A 36 -35.87 -3.20 -43.84
CA ALA A 36 -35.29 -1.95 -44.35
C ALA A 36 -36.37 -0.95 -44.77
N VAL A 37 -36.07 0.36 -44.75
CA VAL A 37 -36.32 1.30 -45.87
C VAL A 37 -35.77 2.72 -45.57
N HIS A 38 -34.83 3.15 -46.43
CA HIS A 38 -34.52 4.51 -46.91
C HIS A 38 -34.19 5.68 -45.96
N ALA A 39 -33.35 6.58 -46.50
CA ALA A 39 -32.97 7.86 -45.91
C ALA A 39 -33.54 9.03 -46.72
N ILE A 40 -33.65 10.20 -46.09
CA ILE A 40 -33.85 11.49 -46.76
C ILE A 40 -32.78 12.47 -46.26
N ARG A 41 -32.11 13.17 -47.18
CA ARG A 41 -31.21 14.30 -46.89
C ARG A 41 -32.01 15.59 -46.82
N GLN A 42 -31.55 16.57 -46.03
CA GLN A 42 -31.40 17.95 -46.50
C GLN A 42 -30.41 18.75 -45.63
N HIS A 43 -30.03 19.94 -46.10
CA HIS A 43 -28.90 20.73 -45.62
C HIS A 43 -29.27 21.70 -44.47
N PRO A 44 -28.29 22.12 -43.65
CA PRO A 44 -28.39 23.32 -42.81
C PRO A 44 -27.98 24.58 -43.60
N ASP A 45 -28.41 25.75 -43.11
CA ASP A 45 -27.79 27.06 -43.35
C ASP A 45 -28.05 27.96 -42.12
N PRO A 46 -27.26 29.02 -41.85
CA PRO A 46 -27.03 29.49 -40.47
C PRO A 46 -27.55 30.90 -40.14
N GLY A 47 -27.58 31.26 -38.85
CA GLY A 47 -27.95 32.59 -38.36
C GLY A 47 -27.19 33.01 -37.10
N GLN A 48 -26.55 34.17 -37.15
CA GLN A 48 -25.79 34.79 -36.06
C GLN A 48 -26.72 35.51 -35.06
N GLY A 49 -26.24 35.77 -33.83
CA GLY A 49 -26.90 36.68 -32.88
C GLY A 49 -26.10 36.90 -31.60
N HIS A 50 -25.71 38.14 -31.29
CA HIS A 50 -24.86 38.48 -30.14
C HIS A 50 -25.64 38.93 -28.89
N GLY A 51 -25.22 38.40 -27.73
CA GLY A 51 -24.95 39.19 -26.51
C GLY A 51 -26.13 39.80 -25.73
N GLY A 52 -25.78 40.54 -24.66
CA GLY A 52 -26.70 41.33 -23.82
C GLY A 52 -27.01 40.72 -22.45
N ALA A 53 -26.26 41.13 -21.42
CA ALA A 53 -26.42 40.68 -20.04
C ALA A 53 -27.36 41.59 -19.19
N LEU A 54 -27.55 41.20 -17.91
CA LEU A 54 -27.92 42.00 -16.72
C LEU A 54 -29.35 41.92 -16.10
N LEU A 55 -29.36 41.57 -14.80
CA LEU A 55 -30.11 42.18 -13.67
C LEU A 55 -31.65 42.08 -13.53
N GLY A 56 -32.13 40.94 -13.00
CA GLY A 56 -33.13 40.81 -11.89
C GLY A 56 -34.49 41.57 -11.94
N PRO A 57 -35.22 41.72 -10.80
CA PRO A 57 -35.11 41.04 -9.50
C PRO A 57 -36.38 40.23 -9.11
N ALA A 58 -36.47 39.78 -7.85
CA ALA A 58 -37.47 38.79 -7.37
C ALA A 58 -38.87 39.35 -7.00
N ARG A 59 -39.85 38.44 -6.87
CA ARG A 59 -41.08 38.61 -6.05
C ARG A 59 -41.48 37.31 -5.33
N HIS A 60 -41.86 37.41 -4.06
CA HIS A 60 -42.46 36.34 -3.26
C HIS A 60 -43.98 36.20 -3.52
N VAL A 61 -44.50 35.00 -3.27
CA VAL A 61 -45.88 34.75 -2.81
C VAL A 61 -45.85 33.68 -1.71
N HIS A 62 -46.73 33.77 -0.70
CA HIS A 62 -46.83 32.85 0.44
C HIS A 62 -47.85 31.71 0.22
N GLY A 63 -47.71 30.63 1.02
CA GLY A 63 -48.86 30.01 1.69
C GLY A 63 -49.14 28.53 1.44
N GLY A 64 -49.05 27.70 2.49
CA GLY A 64 -49.51 26.30 2.49
C GLY A 64 -49.05 25.53 3.75
N HIS A 65 -49.98 24.96 4.52
CA HIS A 65 -49.70 24.40 5.86
C HIS A 65 -49.66 22.86 5.95
N HIS A 66 -48.72 22.37 6.75
CA HIS A 66 -48.72 21.15 7.59
C HIS A 66 -49.11 19.77 7.02
N ARG A 67 -48.18 18.80 7.15
CA ARG A 67 -48.27 17.71 8.16
C ARG A 67 -46.90 17.05 8.45
N ARG A 68 -46.85 16.17 9.46
CA ARG A 68 -45.70 15.48 10.10
C ARG A 68 -46.04 13.96 10.16
N VAL A 69 -45.18 12.94 10.37
CA VAL A 69 -43.71 12.65 10.57
C VAL A 69 -43.60 11.10 10.63
N PRO A 70 -42.45 10.38 10.46
CA PRO A 70 -41.03 10.75 10.27
C PRO A 70 -40.43 10.22 8.93
N GLY A 71 -39.08 10.12 8.84
CA GLY A 71 -38.46 8.80 8.57
C GLY A 71 -37.64 8.55 7.29
N ALA A 72 -36.43 9.12 7.18
CA ALA A 72 -35.40 8.66 6.24
C ALA A 72 -33.98 8.97 6.76
N ALA A 73 -32.98 8.18 6.34
CA ALA A 73 -31.57 8.34 6.68
C ALA A 73 -30.88 9.45 5.84
N PRO A 74 -29.73 10.02 6.28
CA PRO A 74 -29.02 11.03 5.50
C PRO A 74 -28.45 10.46 4.19
N GLN A 75 -28.74 11.10 3.07
CA GLN A 75 -28.08 10.83 1.79
C GLN A 75 -26.87 11.75 1.62
N GLY A 76 -25.70 11.17 1.38
CA GLY A 76 -24.51 11.90 0.98
C GLY A 76 -24.35 12.01 -0.54
N VAL A 77 -23.45 12.89 -0.98
CA VAL A 77 -22.90 13.03 -2.34
C VAL A 77 -23.93 13.24 -3.47
N GLY A 78 -24.00 14.46 -3.99
CA GLY A 78 -25.00 14.87 -4.99
C GLY A 78 -24.84 14.16 -6.35
N GLN A 79 -25.78 13.26 -6.64
CA GLN A 79 -25.94 12.66 -7.98
C GLN A 79 -26.29 13.73 -9.02
N ARG A 80 -25.54 13.81 -10.12
CA ARG A 80 -25.89 14.63 -11.29
C ARG A 80 -26.66 13.81 -12.31
N GLU A 81 -27.99 13.76 -12.17
CA GLU A 81 -28.87 13.23 -13.21
C GLU A 81 -28.78 14.09 -14.48
N VAL A 82 -28.54 13.45 -15.63
CA VAL A 82 -28.60 14.10 -16.96
C VAL A 82 -29.58 13.33 -17.84
N ALA A 83 -30.85 13.76 -17.83
CA ALA A 83 -31.91 13.12 -18.58
C ALA A 83 -31.84 13.45 -20.09
N VAL A 84 -31.14 12.63 -20.87
CA VAL A 84 -31.06 12.76 -22.34
C VAL A 84 -32.40 12.40 -22.98
N GLN A 85 -33.17 13.41 -23.40
CA GLN A 85 -34.46 13.20 -24.07
C GLN A 85 -34.31 13.05 -25.59
N GLN A 86 -34.55 11.84 -26.11
CA GLN A 86 -34.96 11.65 -27.51
C GLN A 86 -36.45 11.30 -27.57
N ARG A 87 -37.19 11.95 -28.47
CA ARG A 87 -38.60 11.61 -28.75
C ARG A 87 -38.66 10.60 -29.90
N LEU A 88 -39.08 9.37 -29.59
CA LEU A 88 -39.62 8.45 -30.58
C LEU A 88 -41.15 8.58 -30.61
N PRO A 89 -41.80 8.65 -31.79
CA PRO A 89 -43.25 8.76 -31.88
C PRO A 89 -43.93 7.38 -31.76
N GLY A 90 -44.71 7.16 -30.71
CA GLY A 90 -45.77 6.13 -30.70
C GLY A 90 -45.55 4.85 -29.88
N ALA A 91 -45.12 4.95 -28.62
CA ALA A 91 -45.38 3.92 -27.60
C ALA A 91 -45.45 4.58 -26.21
N GLY A 92 -46.23 3.98 -25.29
CA GLY A 92 -46.62 4.59 -24.01
C GLY A 92 -45.66 4.42 -22.82
N ASP A 93 -44.54 3.70 -22.99
CA ASP A 93 -43.66 3.33 -21.88
C ASP A 93 -42.44 4.25 -21.74
N ARG A 94 -42.29 4.84 -20.55
CA ARG A 94 -41.10 5.61 -20.15
C ARG A 94 -40.01 4.67 -19.64
N VAL A 95 -39.17 4.16 -20.52
CA VAL A 95 -37.93 3.48 -20.12
C VAL A 95 -36.86 4.54 -19.80
N THR A 96 -36.85 5.03 -18.56
CA THR A 96 -35.71 5.78 -18.01
C THR A 96 -34.59 4.81 -17.68
N ALA A 97 -33.59 4.73 -18.58
CA ALA A 97 -32.35 4.02 -18.29
C ALA A 97 -31.46 4.89 -17.40
N THR A 98 -31.42 4.60 -16.10
CA THR A 98 -30.49 5.22 -15.16
C THR A 98 -29.07 4.68 -15.44
N VAL A 99 -28.21 5.51 -16.03
CA VAL A 99 -26.81 5.17 -16.26
C VAL A 99 -26.03 5.43 -14.97
N ASP A 100 -25.53 4.35 -14.37
CA ASP A 100 -24.74 4.40 -13.14
C ASP A 100 -23.26 4.52 -13.51
N PHE A 101 -22.79 5.76 -13.63
CA PHE A 101 -21.46 6.09 -14.18
C PHE A 101 -20.31 5.41 -13.42
N GLU A 102 -20.44 5.15 -12.12
CA GLU A 102 -19.41 4.44 -11.34
C GLU A 102 -19.35 2.96 -11.71
N LYS A 103 -20.51 2.31 -11.89
CA LYS A 103 -20.57 0.91 -12.34
C LYS A 103 -20.05 0.75 -13.76
N ASP A 104 -20.38 1.67 -14.66
CA ASP A 104 -19.88 1.64 -16.04
C ASP A 104 -18.36 1.90 -16.12
N ALA A 105 -17.82 2.81 -15.30
CA ALA A 105 -16.39 3.03 -15.19
C ALA A 105 -15.64 1.78 -14.65
N ALA A 106 -16.17 1.14 -13.60
CA ALA A 106 -15.62 -0.10 -13.07
C ALA A 106 -15.70 -1.25 -14.11
N ALA A 107 -16.80 -1.36 -14.86
CA ALA A 107 -16.96 -2.35 -15.92
C ALA A 107 -15.98 -2.12 -17.08
N LYS A 108 -15.74 -0.87 -17.49
CA LYS A 108 -14.71 -0.48 -18.47
C LYS A 108 -13.32 -0.96 -18.01
N ILE A 109 -12.96 -0.68 -16.75
CA ILE A 109 -11.66 -1.06 -16.18
C ILE A 109 -11.50 -2.59 -16.12
N THR A 110 -12.46 -3.31 -15.56
CA THR A 110 -12.40 -4.78 -15.42
C THR A 110 -12.36 -5.48 -16.79
N ARG A 111 -13.15 -5.03 -17.77
CA ARG A 111 -13.09 -5.53 -19.15
C ARG A 111 -11.73 -5.26 -19.78
N GLY A 112 -11.19 -4.06 -19.59
CA GLY A 112 -9.90 -3.65 -20.13
C GLY A 112 -8.71 -4.43 -19.55
N ILE A 113 -8.65 -4.62 -18.23
CA ILE A 113 -7.62 -5.43 -17.57
C ILE A 113 -7.74 -6.91 -17.99
N THR A 114 -8.96 -7.42 -18.16
CA THR A 114 -9.16 -8.77 -18.69
C THR A 114 -8.60 -8.92 -20.12
N GLY A 115 -8.73 -7.89 -20.97
CA GLY A 115 -8.03 -7.86 -22.27
C GLY A 115 -6.51 -7.78 -22.17
N LEU A 116 -5.97 -7.09 -21.16
CA LEU A 116 -4.51 -6.97 -20.93
C LEU A 116 -3.86 -8.24 -20.35
N LEU A 117 -4.63 -9.13 -19.72
CA LEU A 117 -4.11 -10.29 -18.98
C LEU A 117 -4.63 -11.66 -19.49
N ARG A 118 -5.82 -11.72 -20.11
CA ARG A 118 -6.39 -12.95 -20.70
C ARG A 118 -6.94 -12.71 -22.13
N PRO A 119 -6.17 -12.12 -23.08
CA PRO A 119 -6.62 -11.86 -24.44
C PRO A 119 -6.84 -13.12 -25.27
N LYS A 120 -7.70 -13.03 -26.28
CA LYS A 120 -7.87 -14.02 -27.36
C LYS A 120 -7.44 -13.44 -28.71
N THR A 121 -7.59 -12.13 -28.90
CA THR A 121 -7.14 -11.41 -30.09
C THR A 121 -6.24 -10.22 -29.71
N ILE A 122 -5.00 -10.24 -30.21
CA ILE A 122 -3.97 -9.23 -29.94
C ILE A 122 -3.62 -8.49 -31.24
N ALA A 123 -3.79 -7.17 -31.26
CA ALA A 123 -3.24 -6.31 -32.32
C ALA A 123 -1.84 -5.80 -31.95
N VAL A 124 -0.91 -5.71 -32.92
CA VAL A 124 0.44 -5.13 -32.68
C VAL A 124 0.75 -4.04 -33.70
N ILE A 125 0.73 -2.79 -33.25
CA ILE A 125 0.95 -1.59 -34.08
C ILE A 125 2.39 -1.11 -33.87
N GLY A 126 3.14 -0.90 -34.94
CA GLY A 126 4.51 -0.34 -34.89
C GLY A 126 5.66 -1.35 -34.90
N ALA A 127 5.37 -2.63 -35.17
CA ALA A 127 6.39 -3.58 -35.63
C ALA A 127 6.90 -3.20 -37.04
N SER A 128 8.13 -3.61 -37.39
CA SER A 128 8.80 -3.24 -38.65
C SER A 128 9.44 -4.46 -39.33
N PRO A 129 9.46 -4.54 -40.68
CA PRO A 129 10.22 -5.57 -41.40
C PRO A 129 11.72 -5.24 -41.53
N GLU A 130 12.13 -3.98 -41.32
CA GLU A 130 13.51 -3.51 -41.52
C GLU A 130 14.34 -3.51 -40.23
N ARG A 131 13.69 -3.38 -39.07
CA ARG A 131 14.34 -2.99 -37.79
C ARG A 131 13.70 -3.74 -36.64
N HIS A 132 14.49 -4.06 -35.62
CA HIS A 132 13.93 -4.57 -34.37
C HIS A 132 13.28 -3.42 -33.59
N THR A 133 11.97 -3.53 -33.32
CA THR A 133 11.21 -2.60 -32.46
C THR A 133 10.63 -3.34 -31.25
N LEU A 134 10.07 -2.60 -30.29
CA LEU A 134 9.35 -3.19 -29.16
C LEU A 134 8.15 -4.05 -29.63
N GLY A 135 7.48 -3.64 -30.71
CA GLY A 135 6.43 -4.44 -31.37
C GLY A 135 6.96 -5.75 -31.96
N ASN A 136 8.16 -5.76 -32.55
CA ASN A 136 8.79 -7.02 -33.00
C ASN A 136 9.11 -7.94 -31.82
N GLN A 137 9.62 -7.40 -30.69
CA GLN A 137 9.92 -8.20 -29.50
C GLN A 137 8.65 -8.84 -28.90
N VAL A 138 7.52 -8.12 -28.87
CA VAL A 138 6.23 -8.69 -28.46
C VAL A 138 5.80 -9.83 -29.38
N LEU A 139 5.86 -9.66 -30.71
CA LEU A 139 5.50 -10.73 -31.65
C LEU A 139 6.38 -11.98 -31.47
N ARG A 140 7.68 -11.80 -31.18
CA ARG A 140 8.59 -12.91 -30.86
C ARG A 140 8.24 -13.57 -29.54
N ASN A 141 7.95 -12.79 -28.50
CA ASN A 141 7.57 -13.33 -27.19
C ASN A 141 6.27 -14.15 -27.28
N LEU A 142 5.23 -13.64 -27.95
CA LEU A 142 3.97 -14.36 -28.20
C LEU A 142 4.19 -15.67 -28.95
N ARG A 143 5.11 -15.68 -29.92
CA ARG A 143 5.49 -16.87 -30.68
C ARG A 143 6.27 -17.88 -29.85
N THR A 144 7.23 -17.43 -29.03
CA THR A 144 8.04 -18.28 -28.15
C THR A 144 7.21 -18.91 -27.03
N PHE A 145 6.24 -18.18 -26.48
CA PHE A 145 5.29 -18.71 -25.48
C PHE A 145 4.17 -19.57 -26.10
N GLY A 146 4.04 -19.61 -27.43
CA GLY A 146 3.04 -20.43 -28.11
C GLY A 146 1.60 -19.93 -27.92
N PHE A 147 1.40 -18.61 -27.85
CA PHE A 147 0.07 -18.00 -27.67
C PHE A 147 -0.95 -18.56 -28.67
N ALA A 148 -2.00 -19.19 -28.16
CA ALA A 148 -2.98 -19.94 -28.97
C ALA A 148 -4.07 -19.06 -29.62
N GLY A 149 -4.12 -17.77 -29.26
CA GLY A 149 -5.07 -16.80 -29.83
C GLY A 149 -4.62 -16.18 -31.15
N MET A 150 -5.43 -15.27 -31.67
CA MET A 150 -5.17 -14.55 -32.92
C MET A 150 -4.23 -13.36 -32.68
N VAL A 151 -3.16 -13.26 -33.47
CA VAL A 151 -2.19 -12.15 -33.41
C VAL A 151 -2.17 -11.43 -34.77
N VAL A 152 -2.44 -10.13 -34.77
CA VAL A 152 -2.60 -9.31 -35.98
C VAL A 152 -1.69 -8.09 -35.94
N PRO A 153 -0.48 -8.14 -36.55
CA PRO A 153 0.33 -6.96 -36.78
C PRO A 153 -0.38 -5.93 -37.68
N VAL A 154 -0.18 -4.65 -37.41
CA VAL A 154 -0.69 -3.55 -38.25
C VAL A 154 0.50 -2.80 -38.85
N HIS A 155 0.66 -2.88 -40.18
CA HIS A 155 1.78 -2.27 -40.89
C HIS A 155 1.42 -1.92 -42.35
N PRO A 156 1.67 -0.68 -42.86
CA PRO A 156 1.04 -0.19 -44.09
C PRO A 156 1.50 -0.78 -45.44
N ARG A 157 2.39 -1.78 -45.46
CA ARG A 157 3.02 -2.28 -46.71
C ARG A 157 3.44 -3.75 -46.72
N ALA A 158 3.90 -4.27 -45.58
CA ALA A 158 4.36 -5.65 -45.49
C ALA A 158 3.22 -6.55 -45.03
N ASP A 159 2.95 -7.61 -45.78
CA ASP A 159 1.83 -8.54 -45.53
C ASP A 159 2.11 -9.56 -44.41
N VAL A 160 3.36 -9.67 -43.94
CA VAL A 160 3.78 -10.59 -42.87
C VAL A 160 4.84 -9.92 -41.99
N LEU A 161 4.74 -10.09 -40.66
CA LEU A 161 5.74 -9.65 -39.68
C LEU A 161 6.01 -10.73 -38.62
N GLU A 162 7.28 -11.08 -38.39
CA GLU A 162 7.74 -12.11 -37.43
C GLU A 162 7.12 -13.52 -37.59
N GLY A 163 6.38 -13.75 -38.69
CA GLY A 163 5.63 -14.98 -38.99
C GLY A 163 4.11 -14.82 -39.02
N TYR A 164 3.57 -13.68 -38.58
CA TYR A 164 2.13 -13.40 -38.52
C TYR A 164 1.63 -12.58 -39.71
N PRO A 165 0.47 -12.90 -40.32
CA PRO A 165 -0.15 -12.09 -41.36
C PRO A 165 -0.57 -10.70 -40.85
N ALA A 166 -0.16 -9.65 -41.55
CA ALA A 166 -0.37 -8.27 -41.14
C ALA A 166 -1.52 -7.59 -41.92
N VAL A 167 -2.12 -6.55 -41.32
CA VAL A 167 -3.15 -5.71 -41.96
C VAL A 167 -2.64 -4.27 -42.17
N PRO A 168 -3.08 -3.57 -43.24
CA PRO A 168 -2.47 -2.29 -43.60
C PRO A 168 -2.85 -1.09 -42.70
N ALA A 169 -3.92 -1.20 -41.91
CA ALA A 169 -4.42 -0.13 -41.03
C ALA A 169 -5.28 -0.68 -39.88
N VAL A 170 -5.47 0.11 -38.81
CA VAL A 170 -6.33 -0.24 -37.66
C VAL A 170 -7.78 -0.49 -38.11
N ALA A 171 -8.26 0.25 -39.11
CA ALA A 171 -9.56 0.05 -39.77
C ALA A 171 -9.69 -1.29 -40.55
N LYS A 172 -8.66 -2.14 -40.55
CA LYS A 172 -8.65 -3.50 -41.12
C LYS A 172 -8.36 -4.60 -40.09
N LEU A 173 -8.23 -4.26 -38.80
CA LEU A 173 -8.33 -5.22 -37.70
C LEU A 173 -9.73 -5.86 -37.68
N PRO A 174 -9.89 -7.06 -37.09
CA PRO A 174 -11.22 -7.65 -36.84
C PRO A 174 -12.01 -6.84 -35.79
N ASP A 175 -13.28 -7.20 -35.59
CA ASP A 175 -14.19 -6.50 -34.65
C ASP A 175 -14.01 -6.94 -33.18
N ASP A 176 -13.29 -8.05 -32.94
CA ASP A 176 -13.14 -8.74 -31.65
C ASP A 176 -11.70 -8.67 -31.11
N VAL A 177 -11.02 -7.52 -31.28
CA VAL A 177 -9.71 -7.26 -30.67
C VAL A 177 -9.88 -6.96 -29.17
N ASP A 178 -9.29 -7.81 -28.31
CA ASP A 178 -9.29 -7.61 -26.86
C ASP A 178 -8.26 -6.57 -26.42
N VAL A 179 -7.10 -6.51 -27.10
CA VAL A 179 -5.98 -5.65 -26.71
C VAL A 179 -5.09 -5.28 -27.89
N ALA A 180 -4.50 -4.09 -27.83
CA ALA A 180 -3.57 -3.59 -28.82
C ALA A 180 -2.24 -3.12 -28.19
N VAL A 181 -1.10 -3.60 -28.70
CA VAL A 181 0.22 -3.06 -28.34
C VAL A 181 0.55 -1.90 -29.28
N VAL A 182 0.70 -0.69 -28.72
CA VAL A 182 0.82 0.58 -29.44
C VAL A 182 2.28 1.05 -29.42
N SER A 183 3.16 0.31 -30.12
CA SER A 183 4.60 0.57 -30.23
C SER A 183 4.93 1.71 -31.22
N VAL A 184 4.32 2.89 -31.04
CA VAL A 184 4.53 4.08 -31.89
C VAL A 184 5.14 5.24 -31.08
N ARG A 185 5.62 6.29 -31.77
CA ARG A 185 6.10 7.52 -31.12
C ARG A 185 4.97 8.23 -30.36
N ALA A 186 5.29 8.89 -29.25
CA ALA A 186 4.36 9.63 -28.38
C ALA A 186 3.31 10.45 -29.15
N SER A 187 3.77 11.33 -30.06
CA SER A 187 2.95 12.18 -30.91
C SER A 187 1.97 11.46 -31.87
N ARG A 188 2.03 10.13 -32.00
CA ARG A 188 1.03 9.32 -32.72
C ARG A 188 0.11 8.50 -31.83
N ALA A 189 0.39 8.36 -30.52
CA ALA A 189 -0.36 7.50 -29.61
C ALA A 189 -1.85 7.91 -29.54
N ALA A 190 -2.14 9.19 -29.34
CA ALA A 190 -3.51 9.72 -29.25
C ALA A 190 -4.33 9.56 -30.55
N GLY A 191 -3.69 9.38 -31.71
CA GLY A 191 -4.37 9.05 -32.96
C GLY A 191 -4.75 7.57 -33.02
N VAL A 192 -3.76 6.70 -32.80
CA VAL A 192 -3.95 5.23 -32.82
C VAL A 192 -4.95 4.77 -31.76
N LEU A 193 -4.95 5.38 -30.57
CA LEU A 193 -5.90 5.05 -29.49
C LEU A 193 -7.34 5.42 -29.85
N ARG A 194 -7.57 6.54 -30.56
CA ARG A 194 -8.90 6.88 -31.11
C ARG A 194 -9.34 5.89 -32.20
N GLU A 195 -8.44 5.52 -33.11
CA GLU A 195 -8.72 4.50 -34.14
C GLU A 195 -9.11 3.15 -33.50
N LEU A 196 -8.40 2.73 -32.44
CA LEU A 196 -8.66 1.48 -31.71
C LEU A 196 -9.99 1.52 -30.95
N ALA A 197 -10.26 2.60 -30.21
CA ALA A 197 -11.53 2.77 -29.49
C ALA A 197 -12.73 2.80 -30.46
N ALA A 198 -12.58 3.42 -31.64
CA ALA A 198 -13.59 3.41 -32.70
C ALA A 198 -13.80 2.02 -33.34
N ARG A 199 -12.87 1.08 -33.16
CA ARG A 199 -13.04 -0.35 -33.49
C ARG A 199 -13.59 -1.19 -32.34
N GLY A 200 -13.83 -0.61 -31.16
CA GLY A 200 -14.35 -1.30 -29.99
C GLY A 200 -13.30 -2.03 -29.13
N CYS A 201 -12.01 -1.84 -29.42
CA CYS A 201 -10.89 -2.41 -28.66
C CYS A 201 -10.87 -1.84 -27.23
N PRO A 202 -11.04 -2.66 -26.17
CA PRO A 202 -11.24 -2.16 -24.80
C PRO A 202 -9.93 -1.80 -24.09
N ALA A 203 -8.77 -2.27 -24.55
CA ALA A 203 -7.48 -1.96 -23.91
C ALA A 203 -6.31 -1.77 -24.88
N ALA A 204 -5.28 -1.06 -24.42
CA ALA A 204 -3.99 -0.96 -25.09
C ALA A 204 -2.80 -1.01 -24.12
N VAL A 205 -1.67 -1.54 -24.59
CA VAL A 205 -0.36 -1.38 -23.96
C VAL A 205 0.38 -0.27 -24.69
N LEU A 206 0.81 0.77 -23.96
CA LEU A 206 1.54 1.91 -24.52
C LEU A 206 2.98 1.91 -23.97
N PRO A 207 3.93 1.20 -24.61
CA PRO A 207 5.30 1.11 -24.10
C PRO A 207 6.16 2.35 -24.40
N ALA A 208 5.63 3.32 -25.15
CA ALA A 208 6.34 4.56 -25.48
C ALA A 208 6.68 5.36 -24.22
N ALA A 209 7.88 5.95 -24.19
CA ALA A 209 8.38 6.83 -23.14
C ALA A 209 8.71 8.22 -23.70
N GLY A 210 9.06 9.17 -22.83
CA GLY A 210 9.46 10.52 -23.22
C GLY A 210 8.31 11.43 -23.67
N PHE A 211 7.13 11.28 -23.06
CA PHE A 211 6.06 12.26 -23.14
C PHE A 211 6.37 13.45 -22.21
N SER A 212 6.02 14.68 -22.60
CA SER A 212 6.00 15.82 -21.66
C SER A 212 4.79 15.78 -20.72
N GLU A 213 4.76 16.63 -19.68
CA GLU A 213 3.59 16.74 -18.78
C GLU A 213 2.33 17.21 -19.55
N GLU A 214 2.49 18.13 -20.49
CA GLU A 214 1.41 18.61 -21.35
C GLU A 214 0.92 17.52 -22.32
N GLU A 215 1.82 16.70 -22.88
CA GLU A 215 1.44 15.55 -23.71
C GLU A 215 0.71 14.48 -22.88
N LEU A 216 1.12 14.24 -21.63
CA LEU A 216 0.43 13.33 -20.71
C LEU A 216 -0.94 13.86 -20.29
N ALA A 217 -1.07 15.17 -20.02
CA ALA A 217 -2.34 15.81 -19.69
C ALA A 217 -3.31 15.80 -20.89
N ALA A 218 -2.82 16.11 -22.09
CA ALA A 218 -3.61 16.01 -23.31
C ALA A 218 -4.04 14.57 -23.61
N LEU A 219 -3.15 13.59 -23.40
CA LEU A 219 -3.50 12.17 -23.58
C LEU A 219 -4.48 11.66 -22.51
N ARG A 220 -4.39 12.15 -21.26
CA ARG A 220 -5.36 11.88 -20.19
C ARG A 220 -6.76 12.32 -20.60
N SER A 221 -6.93 13.58 -20.98
CA SER A 221 -8.22 14.13 -21.44
C SER A 221 -8.81 13.34 -22.61
N VAL A 222 -7.98 12.87 -23.55
CA VAL A 222 -8.44 12.00 -24.65
C VAL A 222 -8.89 10.61 -24.16
N LEU A 223 -8.30 10.06 -23.10
CA LEU A 223 -8.66 8.73 -22.58
C LEU A 223 -9.93 8.74 -21.69
N GLU A 224 -10.34 9.92 -21.21
CA GLU A 224 -11.61 10.13 -20.52
C GLU A 224 -12.81 10.00 -21.48
N GLU A 225 -12.69 10.52 -22.72
CA GLU A 225 -13.72 10.42 -23.76
C GLU A 225 -13.87 9.00 -24.37
N LEU A 226 -12.82 8.18 -24.33
CA LEU A 226 -12.76 6.91 -25.06
C LEU A 226 -13.14 5.71 -24.19
N GLN A 227 -13.71 4.67 -24.82
CA GLN A 227 -14.04 3.39 -24.18
C GLN A 227 -12.86 2.40 -24.16
N ILE A 228 -11.63 2.92 -24.13
CA ILE A 228 -10.36 2.16 -24.05
C ILE A 228 -9.64 2.50 -22.74
N VAL A 229 -8.93 1.54 -22.15
CA VAL A 229 -7.96 1.76 -21.05
C VAL A 229 -6.53 1.55 -21.52
N VAL A 230 -5.55 2.12 -20.81
CA VAL A 230 -4.13 2.05 -21.19
C VAL A 230 -3.26 1.58 -20.02
N ASN A 231 -2.48 0.52 -20.25
CA ASN A 231 -1.30 0.21 -19.43
C ASN A 231 -0.12 1.08 -19.88
N GLY A 232 0.57 1.71 -18.93
CA GLY A 232 1.60 2.71 -19.17
C GLY A 232 1.09 4.16 -19.14
N PRO A 233 1.73 5.10 -19.87
CA PRO A 233 2.87 4.92 -20.77
C PRO A 233 4.16 4.54 -20.03
N ASN A 234 5.29 4.45 -20.76
CA ASN A 234 6.62 4.16 -20.21
C ASN A 234 6.65 2.84 -19.41
N CYS A 235 6.23 1.76 -20.08
CA CYS A 235 6.04 0.45 -19.46
C CYS A 235 6.64 -0.68 -20.31
N LEU A 236 6.97 -1.81 -19.67
CA LEU A 236 7.31 -3.05 -20.38
C LEU A 236 6.07 -3.83 -20.86
N GLY A 237 4.88 -3.43 -20.42
CA GLY A 237 3.61 -4.09 -20.75
C GLY A 237 3.17 -5.09 -19.68
N THR A 238 2.49 -6.14 -20.13
CA THR A 238 2.04 -7.25 -19.29
C THR A 238 2.58 -8.58 -19.78
N LEU A 239 2.86 -9.50 -18.87
CA LEU A 239 3.25 -10.87 -19.13
C LEU A 239 2.30 -11.77 -18.36
N SER A 240 1.35 -12.38 -19.07
CA SER A 240 0.46 -13.39 -18.48
C SER A 240 1.00 -14.78 -18.79
N ALA A 241 1.49 -15.49 -17.78
CA ALA A 241 2.20 -16.74 -17.96
C ALA A 241 1.22 -17.93 -18.15
N ALA A 242 0.18 -18.00 -17.32
CA ALA A 242 -0.83 -19.07 -17.41
C ALA A 242 -1.66 -19.00 -18.71
N ASP A 243 -1.90 -17.80 -19.25
CA ASP A 243 -2.60 -17.58 -20.53
C ASP A 243 -1.66 -17.60 -21.74
N ALA A 244 -0.36 -17.88 -21.54
CA ALA A 244 0.70 -17.82 -22.57
C ALA A 244 0.71 -16.50 -23.38
N ALA A 245 0.36 -15.38 -22.76
CA ALA A 245 0.13 -14.08 -23.40
C ALA A 245 1.13 -13.00 -22.93
N PRO A 246 2.40 -13.04 -23.37
CA PRO A 246 3.37 -11.98 -23.13
C PRO A 246 3.17 -10.77 -24.08
N LEU A 247 2.39 -9.78 -23.64
CA LEU A 247 2.36 -8.42 -24.21
C LEU A 247 3.61 -7.59 -23.80
N TRP A 248 4.76 -8.26 -23.69
CA TRP A 248 5.97 -7.79 -23.02
C TRP A 248 7.02 -7.31 -24.02
N THR A 249 7.59 -6.13 -23.79
CA THR A 249 8.46 -5.46 -24.78
C THR A 249 9.97 -5.72 -24.64
N ALA A 250 10.39 -6.42 -23.57
CA ALA A 250 11.74 -6.92 -23.39
C ALA A 250 11.86 -8.42 -23.77
N HIS A 251 13.08 -8.93 -23.96
CA HIS A 251 13.32 -10.35 -24.21
C HIS A 251 13.05 -11.17 -22.93
N ILE A 252 12.14 -12.14 -22.99
CA ILE A 252 11.89 -13.08 -21.88
C ILE A 252 12.88 -14.26 -21.99
N ARG A 253 13.50 -14.65 -20.86
CA ARG A 253 14.48 -15.75 -20.83
C ARG A 253 13.79 -17.11 -20.93
N GLY A 254 14.54 -18.12 -21.39
CA GLY A 254 14.06 -19.51 -21.50
C GLY A 254 13.95 -20.29 -20.18
N ASP A 255 14.45 -19.72 -19.08
CA ASP A 255 14.29 -20.19 -17.70
C ASP A 255 13.19 -19.45 -16.94
N PHE A 256 12.36 -18.65 -17.62
CA PHE A 256 11.13 -18.10 -17.03
C PHE A 256 10.12 -19.22 -16.75
N HIS A 257 9.51 -19.21 -15.57
CA HIS A 257 8.60 -20.25 -15.12
C HIS A 257 7.19 -19.71 -14.83
N THR A 258 6.18 -20.49 -15.19
CA THR A 258 4.78 -20.25 -14.79
C THR A 258 4.57 -20.75 -13.36
N GLY A 259 3.81 -20.00 -12.56
CA GLY A 259 3.42 -20.38 -11.20
C GLY A 259 2.33 -19.45 -10.66
N ASN A 260 2.26 -19.25 -9.35
CA ASN A 260 1.15 -18.58 -8.67
C ASN A 260 1.45 -17.17 -8.12
N VAL A 261 2.58 -16.57 -8.51
CA VAL A 261 2.99 -15.23 -8.06
C VAL A 261 2.64 -14.15 -9.07
N ALA A 262 1.88 -13.14 -8.67
CA ALA A 262 1.74 -11.91 -9.44
C ALA A 262 2.76 -10.85 -9.01
N LEU A 263 3.31 -10.09 -9.96
CA LEU A 263 4.15 -8.91 -9.69
C LEU A 263 3.53 -7.68 -10.37
N VAL A 264 3.26 -6.62 -9.60
CA VAL A 264 2.80 -5.32 -10.12
C VAL A 264 3.86 -4.27 -9.77
N THR A 265 4.41 -3.60 -10.78
CA THR A 265 5.54 -2.69 -10.60
C THR A 265 5.44 -1.45 -11.50
N GLN A 266 5.60 -0.28 -10.89
CA GLN A 266 5.72 0.99 -11.62
C GLN A 266 7.05 1.04 -12.40
N SER A 267 8.11 0.43 -11.86
CA SER A 267 9.42 0.34 -12.51
C SER A 267 9.53 -0.86 -13.45
N GLY A 268 9.86 -0.59 -14.72
CA GLY A 268 10.21 -1.63 -15.69
C GLY A 268 11.53 -2.34 -15.39
N SER A 269 12.54 -1.62 -14.86
CA SER A 269 13.82 -2.23 -14.50
C SER A 269 13.69 -3.15 -13.27
N ALA A 270 12.88 -2.77 -12.27
CA ALA A 270 12.53 -3.66 -11.16
C ALA A 270 11.86 -4.96 -11.64
N ALA A 271 10.95 -4.85 -12.64
CA ALA A 271 10.31 -6.02 -13.24
C ALA A 271 11.36 -6.98 -13.84
N ILE A 272 12.29 -6.46 -14.64
CA ILE A 272 13.39 -7.25 -15.23
C ILE A 272 14.27 -7.87 -14.13
N SER A 273 14.71 -7.10 -13.13
CA SER A 273 15.53 -7.62 -12.03
C SER A 273 14.83 -8.79 -11.33
N VAL A 274 13.62 -8.58 -10.80
CA VAL A 274 12.88 -9.60 -10.05
C VAL A 274 12.65 -10.85 -10.91
N THR A 275 12.18 -10.70 -12.15
CA THR A 275 11.90 -11.84 -13.06
C THR A 275 13.12 -12.53 -13.66
N THR A 276 14.34 -12.03 -13.44
CA THR A 276 15.58 -12.65 -13.96
C THR A 276 16.59 -13.07 -12.88
N THR A 277 16.34 -12.79 -11.60
CA THR A 277 17.14 -13.29 -10.47
C THR A 277 16.37 -14.26 -9.55
N SER A 278 15.04 -14.35 -9.68
CA SER A 278 14.21 -15.24 -8.89
C SER A 278 14.00 -16.61 -9.51
N ASP A 279 13.97 -17.66 -8.69
CA ASP A 279 13.51 -19.01 -9.08
C ASP A 279 11.96 -19.11 -9.03
N LEU A 280 11.24 -17.98 -9.03
CA LEU A 280 9.79 -17.91 -8.85
C LEU A 280 9.03 -18.26 -10.12
N GLY A 281 7.99 -19.08 -9.98
CA GLY A 281 6.95 -19.23 -10.99
C GLY A 281 5.93 -18.10 -10.89
N PHE A 282 5.82 -17.26 -11.94
CA PHE A 282 4.87 -16.16 -11.98
C PHE A 282 3.55 -16.56 -12.66
N SER A 283 2.43 -16.04 -12.18
CA SER A 283 1.13 -16.07 -12.88
C SER A 283 1.01 -14.87 -13.82
N ARG A 284 1.34 -13.68 -13.31
CA ARG A 284 1.24 -12.37 -13.97
C ARG A 284 2.45 -11.51 -13.64
N VAL A 285 2.97 -10.76 -14.61
CA VAL A 285 3.88 -9.63 -14.38
C VAL A 285 3.32 -8.40 -15.09
N ILE A 286 3.08 -7.33 -14.33
CA ILE A 286 2.51 -6.07 -14.82
C ILE A 286 3.53 -4.97 -14.57
N SER A 287 4.07 -4.39 -15.64
CA SER A 287 4.76 -3.11 -15.59
C SER A 287 3.72 -2.01 -15.86
N SER A 288 3.30 -1.30 -14.81
CA SER A 288 2.26 -0.26 -14.90
C SER A 288 2.79 1.08 -15.42
N GLY A 289 4.10 1.32 -15.26
CA GLY A 289 4.80 2.50 -15.77
C GLY A 289 4.30 3.80 -15.14
N ASN A 290 4.05 4.81 -15.97
CA ASN A 290 3.60 6.13 -15.51
C ASN A 290 2.15 6.15 -14.95
N GLU A 291 1.39 5.05 -15.00
CA GLU A 291 0.00 4.94 -14.51
C GLU A 291 -0.91 6.10 -14.98
N LEU A 292 -1.14 6.17 -16.30
CA LEU A 292 -1.97 7.21 -16.91
C LEU A 292 -3.47 6.89 -16.80
N SER A 293 -3.86 5.66 -17.14
CA SER A 293 -5.27 5.21 -17.19
C SER A 293 -5.58 4.03 -16.26
N LEU A 294 -4.57 3.26 -15.85
CA LEU A 294 -4.68 2.15 -14.91
C LEU A 294 -3.59 2.30 -13.85
N SER A 295 -3.94 2.01 -12.60
CA SER A 295 -3.06 2.08 -11.44
C SER A 295 -2.74 0.70 -10.88
N ALA A 296 -1.75 0.59 -10.00
CA ALA A 296 -1.50 -0.63 -9.23
C ALA A 296 -2.75 -1.11 -8.44
N ALA A 297 -3.65 -0.19 -8.04
CA ALA A 297 -4.89 -0.53 -7.35
C ALA A 297 -5.92 -1.23 -8.27
N ASP A 298 -6.00 -0.82 -9.54
CA ASP A 298 -6.89 -1.47 -10.51
C ASP A 298 -6.45 -2.92 -10.78
N TYR A 299 -5.13 -3.14 -10.91
CA TYR A 299 -4.57 -4.48 -11.05
C TYR A 299 -4.76 -5.34 -9.80
N LEU A 300 -4.53 -4.81 -8.60
CA LEU A 300 -4.84 -5.51 -7.35
C LEU A 300 -6.31 -5.94 -7.28
N SER A 301 -7.24 -5.05 -7.65
CA SER A 301 -8.68 -5.35 -7.61
C SER A 301 -9.05 -6.53 -8.52
N TRP A 302 -8.45 -6.61 -9.72
CA TRP A 302 -8.62 -7.74 -10.64
C TRP A 302 -7.91 -9.01 -10.15
N LEU A 303 -6.69 -8.90 -9.60
CA LEU A 303 -5.91 -10.03 -9.06
C LEU A 303 -6.61 -10.72 -7.88
N ALA A 304 -7.47 -10.01 -7.14
CA ALA A 304 -8.31 -10.62 -6.12
C ALA A 304 -9.20 -11.75 -6.68
N ASP A 305 -9.70 -11.59 -7.91
CA ASP A 305 -10.57 -12.58 -8.59
C ASP A 305 -9.79 -13.56 -9.49
N ASP A 306 -8.46 -13.45 -9.54
CA ASP A 306 -7.60 -14.28 -10.40
C ASP A 306 -7.16 -15.58 -9.71
N ASP A 307 -7.85 -16.69 -9.95
CA ASP A 307 -7.58 -18.00 -9.32
C ASP A 307 -6.15 -18.53 -9.51
N GLU A 308 -5.46 -18.11 -10.58
CA GLU A 308 -4.06 -18.46 -10.85
C GLU A 308 -3.06 -17.76 -9.90
N THR A 309 -3.50 -16.78 -9.11
CA THR A 309 -2.64 -15.94 -8.26
C THR A 309 -2.90 -16.20 -6.78
N ALA A 310 -1.87 -16.63 -6.04
CA ALA A 310 -1.91 -16.85 -4.58
C ALA A 310 -1.18 -15.74 -3.79
N ALA A 311 -0.14 -15.13 -4.38
CA ALA A 311 0.68 -14.10 -3.76
C ALA A 311 0.94 -12.94 -4.72
N VAL A 312 0.99 -11.71 -4.20
CA VAL A 312 1.20 -10.48 -4.98
C VAL A 312 2.40 -9.69 -4.46
N GLY A 313 3.37 -9.46 -5.32
CA GLY A 313 4.49 -8.53 -5.10
C GLY A 313 4.17 -7.15 -5.65
N LEU A 314 4.47 -6.10 -4.90
CA LEU A 314 4.34 -4.71 -5.31
C LEU A 314 5.71 -4.01 -5.32
N VAL A 315 6.01 -3.26 -6.38
CA VAL A 315 7.14 -2.28 -6.37
C VAL A 315 6.59 -0.91 -6.74
N LEU A 316 6.60 0.00 -5.77
CA LEU A 316 5.89 1.28 -5.83
C LEU A 316 6.85 2.45 -5.67
N GLU A 317 6.75 3.41 -6.59
CA GLU A 317 7.42 4.71 -6.52
C GLU A 317 6.48 5.75 -5.88
N SER A 318 5.18 5.75 -6.22
CA SER A 318 4.14 6.60 -5.59
C SER A 318 2.74 5.96 -5.61
N LEU A 319 1.80 6.50 -4.82
CA LEU A 319 0.37 6.15 -4.89
C LEU A 319 -0.45 7.41 -5.16
N LYS A 320 -1.26 7.40 -6.23
CA LYS A 320 -2.08 8.55 -6.67
C LYS A 320 -3.51 8.55 -6.13
N GLU A 321 -4.07 7.35 -5.92
CA GLU A 321 -5.45 7.12 -5.47
C GLU A 321 -5.45 6.24 -4.21
N PRO A 322 -5.12 6.77 -3.01
CA PRO A 322 -4.82 5.94 -1.84
C PRO A 322 -6.03 5.12 -1.35
N GLU A 323 -7.23 5.69 -1.32
CA GLU A 323 -8.42 4.97 -0.85
C GLU A 323 -8.85 3.83 -1.80
N LYS A 324 -8.65 4.02 -3.11
CA LYS A 324 -8.80 2.97 -4.12
C LYS A 324 -7.78 1.85 -3.91
N PHE A 325 -6.53 2.20 -3.57
CA PHE A 325 -5.50 1.23 -3.18
C PHE A 325 -5.87 0.49 -1.87
N ARG A 326 -6.38 1.18 -0.85
CA ARG A 326 -6.89 0.54 0.39
C ARG A 326 -8.00 -0.46 0.09
N ALA A 327 -8.96 -0.09 -0.75
CA ALA A 327 -10.07 -0.96 -1.15
C ALA A 327 -9.58 -2.20 -1.93
N ALA A 328 -8.65 -2.02 -2.88
CA ALA A 328 -8.08 -3.10 -3.67
C ALA A 328 -7.27 -4.09 -2.80
N VAL A 329 -6.44 -3.59 -1.87
CA VAL A 329 -5.70 -4.42 -0.90
C VAL A 329 -6.65 -5.26 -0.04
N ARG A 330 -7.71 -4.65 0.51
CA ARG A 330 -8.74 -5.36 1.28
C ARG A 330 -9.43 -6.45 0.46
N ARG A 331 -9.70 -6.22 -0.84
CA ARG A 331 -10.29 -7.22 -1.75
C ARG A 331 -9.36 -8.44 -1.93
N VAL A 332 -8.06 -8.22 -2.16
CA VAL A 332 -7.06 -9.29 -2.30
C VAL A 332 -6.91 -10.09 -1.01
N GLN A 333 -6.84 -9.41 0.13
CA GLN A 333 -6.78 -10.07 1.46
C GLN A 333 -8.04 -10.88 1.76
N ALA A 334 -9.24 -10.36 1.43
CA ALA A 334 -10.50 -11.08 1.58
C ALA A 334 -10.61 -12.31 0.67
N ALA A 335 -9.91 -12.32 -0.48
CA ALA A 335 -9.72 -13.51 -1.33
C ALA A 335 -8.68 -14.51 -0.79
N GLY A 336 -8.14 -14.30 0.42
CA GLY A 336 -7.13 -15.16 1.05
C GLY A 336 -5.72 -15.05 0.45
N LYS A 337 -5.47 -14.03 -0.38
CA LYS A 337 -4.22 -13.85 -1.12
C LYS A 337 -3.29 -12.91 -0.36
N ARG A 338 -2.00 -13.22 -0.37
CA ARG A 338 -0.97 -12.49 0.40
C ARG A 338 -0.32 -11.40 -0.44
N ILE A 339 0.07 -10.29 0.19
CA ILE A 339 0.69 -9.13 -0.48
C ILE A 339 1.97 -8.74 0.25
N VAL A 340 3.03 -8.40 -0.48
CA VAL A 340 4.27 -7.79 0.04
C VAL A 340 4.72 -6.66 -0.89
N ALA A 341 5.31 -5.60 -0.34
CA ALA A 341 5.65 -4.39 -1.10
C ALA A 341 7.07 -3.86 -0.85
N VAL A 342 7.73 -3.42 -1.93
CA VAL A 342 8.88 -2.51 -1.89
C VAL A 342 8.38 -1.10 -2.17
N LYS A 343 8.65 -0.15 -1.25
CA LYS A 343 8.52 1.29 -1.52
C LYS A 343 9.89 1.84 -1.91
N VAL A 344 9.99 2.37 -3.13
CA VAL A 344 11.17 3.09 -3.62
C VAL A 344 11.18 4.51 -3.02
N GLY A 345 12.36 5.13 -2.92
CA GLY A 345 12.47 6.52 -2.45
C GLY A 345 12.31 6.71 -0.94
N ARG A 346 12.75 5.74 -0.12
CA ARG A 346 12.57 5.71 1.35
C ARG A 346 13.30 6.79 2.17
N THR A 347 14.20 7.55 1.55
CA THR A 347 15.07 8.56 2.21
C THR A 347 15.04 9.88 1.44
N SER A 348 15.49 10.98 2.04
CA SER A 348 15.56 12.30 1.36
C SER A 348 16.45 12.31 0.10
N ALA A 349 17.44 11.41 0.02
CA ALA A 349 18.22 11.18 -1.19
C ALA A 349 17.42 10.38 -2.24
N GLY A 350 16.82 9.26 -1.84
CA GLY A 350 16.04 8.40 -2.75
C GLY A 350 14.75 9.04 -3.26
N GLY A 351 14.06 9.81 -2.41
CA GLY A 351 12.82 10.52 -2.76
C GLY A 351 13.06 11.57 -3.83
N ARG A 352 14.13 12.37 -3.72
CA ARG A 352 14.53 13.32 -4.77
C ARG A 352 14.93 12.63 -6.08
N ALA A 353 15.58 11.47 -6.01
CA ALA A 353 15.89 10.67 -7.21
C ALA A 353 14.61 10.12 -7.88
N THR A 354 13.64 9.66 -7.09
CA THR A 354 12.33 9.17 -7.59
C THR A 354 11.51 10.32 -8.18
N GLN A 355 11.51 11.50 -7.54
CA GLN A 355 10.87 12.72 -8.06
C GLN A 355 11.46 13.13 -9.41
N ALA A 356 12.80 13.18 -9.53
CA ALA A 356 13.48 13.50 -10.79
C ALA A 356 13.24 12.46 -11.91
N HIS A 357 12.82 11.24 -11.56
CA HIS A 357 12.47 10.17 -12.50
C HIS A 357 10.99 10.19 -12.93
N THR A 358 10.08 10.67 -12.06
CA THR A 358 8.62 10.48 -12.22
C THR A 358 7.78 11.76 -12.29
N GLY A 359 8.33 12.91 -11.86
CA GLY A 359 7.58 14.14 -11.64
C GLY A 359 6.66 14.12 -10.40
N ALA A 360 6.57 13.02 -9.66
CA ALA A 360 5.64 12.88 -8.54
C ALA A 360 6.06 13.70 -7.30
N LEU A 361 5.06 14.17 -6.54
CA LEU A 361 5.26 14.81 -5.23
C LEU A 361 5.91 13.84 -4.23
N VAL A 362 6.79 14.37 -3.38
CA VAL A 362 7.51 13.61 -2.36
C VAL A 362 6.70 13.58 -1.06
N THR A 363 5.74 12.65 -0.96
CA THR A 363 5.11 12.31 0.33
C THR A 363 6.11 11.56 1.22
N GLY A 364 6.11 11.84 2.52
CA GLY A 364 7.01 11.27 3.51
C GLY A 364 6.95 9.74 3.58
N TYR A 365 8.11 9.08 3.67
CA TYR A 365 8.16 7.60 3.78
C TYR A 365 7.44 7.08 5.03
N ASP A 366 7.39 7.86 6.11
CA ASP A 366 6.64 7.54 7.32
C ASP A 366 5.12 7.46 7.09
N ALA A 367 4.55 8.29 6.20
CA ALA A 367 3.14 8.19 5.81
C ALA A 367 2.87 6.90 5.00
N TYR A 368 3.80 6.49 4.13
CA TYR A 368 3.73 5.16 3.49
C TYR A 368 3.84 4.02 4.53
N ARG A 369 4.77 4.10 5.50
CA ARG A 369 4.90 3.09 6.57
C ARG A 369 3.61 2.99 7.41
N ALA A 370 2.94 4.11 7.66
CA ALA A 370 1.65 4.15 8.33
C ALA A 370 0.54 3.48 7.50
N LEU A 371 0.36 3.89 6.23
CA LEU A 371 -0.61 3.28 5.30
C LEU A 371 -0.46 1.76 5.23
N PHE A 372 0.76 1.28 4.99
CA PHE A 372 1.04 -0.14 4.81
C PHE A 372 0.83 -0.94 6.12
N ARG A 373 1.15 -0.36 7.28
CA ARG A 373 0.85 -0.94 8.60
C ARG A 373 -0.66 -1.02 8.88
N GLN A 374 -1.42 0.02 8.56
CA GLN A 374 -2.88 0.01 8.68
C GLN A 374 -3.51 -1.08 7.80
N LEU A 375 -2.98 -1.24 6.58
CA LEU A 375 -3.44 -2.26 5.64
C LEU A 375 -2.93 -3.68 5.95
N GLY A 376 -2.00 -3.87 6.89
CA GLY A 376 -1.35 -5.17 7.09
C GLY A 376 -0.61 -5.69 5.86
N VAL A 377 0.00 -4.79 5.07
CA VAL A 377 0.86 -5.17 3.95
C VAL A 377 2.31 -4.90 4.36
N PRO A 378 3.15 -5.94 4.51
CA PRO A 378 4.55 -5.77 4.90
C PRO A 378 5.35 -4.99 3.84
N LEU A 379 6.17 -4.06 4.33
CA LEU A 379 7.16 -3.33 3.54
C LEU A 379 8.53 -3.98 3.71
N VAL A 380 9.12 -4.44 2.60
CA VAL A 380 10.48 -5.01 2.53
C VAL A 380 11.48 -4.00 1.95
N ARG A 381 12.75 -4.20 2.27
CA ARG A 381 13.86 -3.25 2.02
C ARG A 381 14.28 -3.20 0.55
N ASP A 382 14.29 -4.34 -0.13
CA ASP A 382 14.89 -4.54 -1.46
C ASP A 382 14.23 -5.72 -2.22
N TYR A 383 14.85 -6.12 -3.34
CA TYR A 383 14.33 -7.18 -4.21
C TYR A 383 14.65 -8.60 -3.73
N ASP A 384 15.68 -8.81 -2.91
CA ASP A 384 16.02 -10.14 -2.40
C ASP A 384 15.05 -10.53 -1.27
N GLU A 385 14.73 -9.60 -0.38
CA GLU A 385 13.61 -9.76 0.57
C GLU A 385 12.26 -9.93 -0.14
N LEU A 386 11.99 -9.17 -1.21
CA LEU A 386 10.76 -9.29 -2.00
C LEU A 386 10.62 -10.68 -2.62
N VAL A 387 11.65 -11.15 -3.34
CA VAL A 387 11.66 -12.48 -3.97
C VAL A 387 11.51 -13.58 -2.91
N THR A 388 12.22 -13.46 -1.79
CA THR A 388 12.19 -14.48 -0.72
C THR A 388 10.84 -14.51 0.01
N THR A 389 10.21 -13.35 0.21
CA THR A 389 8.86 -13.26 0.78
C THR A 389 7.82 -13.83 -0.18
N LEU A 390 7.94 -13.56 -1.49
CA LEU A 390 7.06 -14.15 -2.49
C LEU A 390 7.24 -15.66 -2.61
N GLN A 391 8.45 -16.19 -2.41
CA GLN A 391 8.72 -17.63 -2.37
C GLN A 391 8.03 -18.29 -1.16
N LEU A 392 8.14 -17.66 0.02
CA LEU A 392 7.44 -18.08 1.24
C LEU A 392 5.91 -18.05 1.06
N TYR A 393 5.37 -16.99 0.46
CA TYR A 393 3.93 -16.84 0.25
C TYR A 393 3.38 -17.79 -0.83
N SER A 394 4.14 -18.03 -1.89
CA SER A 394 3.85 -19.01 -2.95
C SER A 394 3.73 -20.43 -2.37
N GLY A 395 4.69 -20.82 -1.51
CA GLY A 395 4.66 -22.11 -0.82
C GLY A 395 3.55 -22.22 0.23
N LEU A 396 3.29 -21.16 0.99
CA LEU A 396 2.19 -21.10 1.97
C LEU A 396 0.79 -21.22 1.32
N GLY A 397 0.58 -20.58 0.16
CA GLY A 397 -0.74 -20.45 -0.44
C GLY A 397 -1.72 -19.72 0.49
N SER A 398 -2.91 -20.28 0.70
CA SER A 398 -3.96 -19.73 1.57
C SER A 398 -3.90 -20.18 3.04
N ARG A 399 -2.86 -20.95 3.44
CA ARG A 399 -2.76 -21.50 4.81
C ARG A 399 -2.73 -20.40 5.89
N PRO A 400 -3.37 -20.62 7.06
CA PRO A 400 -3.24 -19.69 8.20
C PRO A 400 -1.80 -19.69 8.73
N VAL A 401 -1.40 -18.58 9.36
CA VAL A 401 -0.11 -18.43 10.05
C VAL A 401 -0.36 -17.79 11.42
N GLY A 402 0.36 -18.21 12.45
CA GLY A 402 0.12 -17.76 13.83
C GLY A 402 0.74 -16.40 14.17
N GLY A 403 1.80 -16.01 13.45
CA GLY A 403 2.62 -14.84 13.76
C GLY A 403 4.07 -15.03 13.30
N ASN A 404 5.00 -14.38 13.98
CA ASN A 404 6.44 -14.36 13.71
C ASN A 404 7.30 -15.02 14.81
N ARG A 405 6.72 -15.89 15.66
CA ARG A 405 7.46 -16.63 16.69
C ARG A 405 8.11 -17.86 16.07
N LEU A 406 9.43 -17.81 15.91
CA LEU A 406 10.23 -18.78 15.17
C LEU A 406 10.83 -19.85 16.10
N ALA A 407 10.72 -21.11 15.69
CA ALA A 407 11.57 -22.17 16.18
C ALA A 407 12.77 -22.34 15.25
N VAL A 408 14.00 -22.19 15.75
CA VAL A 408 15.23 -22.33 14.96
C VAL A 408 15.85 -23.69 15.24
N MET A 409 16.18 -24.43 14.18
CA MET A 409 16.82 -25.74 14.25
C MET A 409 17.97 -25.81 13.23
N SER A 410 19.08 -26.47 13.55
CA SER A 410 20.17 -26.72 12.60
C SER A 410 21.03 -27.92 13.02
N ILE A 411 21.89 -28.43 12.14
CA ILE A 411 22.96 -29.38 12.51
C ILE A 411 24.23 -28.71 13.08
N SER A 412 24.17 -27.39 13.31
CA SER A 412 25.29 -26.58 13.75
C SER A 412 24.81 -25.48 14.67
N GLY A 413 25.15 -25.57 15.96
CA GLY A 413 24.87 -24.51 16.94
C GLY A 413 25.44 -23.14 16.54
N GLY A 414 26.49 -23.09 15.72
CA GLY A 414 27.02 -21.85 15.16
C GLY A 414 26.11 -21.21 14.09
N GLN A 415 25.47 -22.02 13.24
CA GLN A 415 24.45 -21.52 12.30
C GLN A 415 23.14 -21.18 13.03
N SER A 416 22.77 -21.94 14.07
CA SER A 416 21.64 -21.62 14.94
C SER A 416 21.82 -20.28 15.65
N ALA A 417 22.99 -20.01 16.25
CA ALA A 417 23.29 -18.74 16.92
C ALA A 417 23.20 -17.55 15.94
N LEU A 418 23.88 -17.64 14.79
CA LEU A 418 23.84 -16.60 13.75
C LEU A 418 22.41 -16.34 13.24
N ALA A 419 21.57 -17.39 13.16
CA ALA A 419 20.17 -17.25 12.80
C ALA A 419 19.34 -16.54 13.89
N CYS A 420 19.63 -16.77 15.18
CA CYS A 420 18.99 -16.04 16.28
C CYS A 420 19.43 -14.57 16.35
N ASP A 421 20.71 -14.27 16.10
CA ASP A 421 21.24 -12.91 16.02
C ASP A 421 20.51 -12.13 14.90
N ILE A 422 20.55 -12.66 13.67
CA ILE A 422 19.91 -12.03 12.51
C ILE A 422 18.38 -11.96 12.65
N ALA A 423 17.74 -12.99 13.23
CA ALA A 423 16.29 -12.95 13.51
C ALA A 423 15.93 -11.77 14.43
N THR A 424 16.77 -11.50 15.44
CA THR A 424 16.60 -10.36 16.35
C THR A 424 16.80 -9.03 15.62
N GLU A 425 17.81 -8.93 14.75
CA GLU A 425 18.08 -7.71 13.96
C GLU A 425 16.96 -7.37 12.97
N VAL A 426 16.36 -8.38 12.30
CA VAL A 426 15.21 -8.16 11.41
C VAL A 426 13.88 -8.03 12.15
N GLY A 427 13.87 -8.20 13.48
CA GLY A 427 12.71 -8.03 14.36
C GLY A 427 11.74 -9.23 14.44
N ALA A 428 12.18 -10.44 14.06
CA ALA A 428 11.47 -11.67 14.34
C ALA A 428 11.67 -12.09 15.81
N THR A 429 10.78 -12.93 16.35
CA THR A 429 10.86 -13.39 17.75
C THR A 429 11.29 -14.86 17.81
N ILE A 430 12.27 -15.20 18.63
CA ILE A 430 12.60 -16.60 18.95
C ILE A 430 11.61 -17.10 20.02
N ALA A 431 10.97 -18.24 19.78
CA ALA A 431 9.90 -18.76 20.65
C ALA A 431 10.43 -19.52 21.88
N ASP A 432 9.98 -19.19 23.08
CA ASP A 432 10.16 -20.04 24.27
C ASP A 432 9.26 -21.28 24.16
N PHE A 433 9.84 -22.48 24.05
CA PHE A 433 9.08 -23.73 23.92
C PHE A 433 8.32 -24.10 25.20
N ALA A 434 7.16 -24.72 25.04
CA ALA A 434 6.44 -25.34 26.15
C ALA A 434 7.26 -26.50 26.76
N PRO A 435 7.24 -26.71 28.10
CA PRO A 435 8.03 -27.77 28.75
C PRO A 435 7.77 -29.18 28.20
N ALA A 436 6.54 -29.47 27.74
CA ALA A 436 6.19 -30.74 27.11
C ALA A 436 6.89 -30.94 25.75
N THR A 437 7.14 -29.87 24.99
CA THR A 437 7.92 -29.89 23.74
C THR A 437 9.39 -30.12 24.03
N VAL A 438 9.95 -29.41 25.02
CA VAL A 438 11.35 -29.55 25.44
C VAL A 438 11.68 -31.00 25.76
N GLU A 439 10.83 -31.70 26.53
CA GLU A 439 11.00 -33.12 26.82
C GLU A 439 10.83 -34.04 25.59
N ARG A 440 9.91 -33.72 24.66
CA ARG A 440 9.79 -34.45 23.39
C ARG A 440 11.03 -34.29 22.52
N VAL A 441 11.62 -33.09 22.45
CA VAL A 441 12.85 -32.82 21.69
C VAL A 441 14.04 -33.52 22.35
N ARG A 442 14.18 -33.46 23.69
CA ARG A 442 15.20 -34.25 24.45
C ARG A 442 15.11 -35.75 24.16
N ALA A 443 13.89 -36.30 24.13
CA ALA A 443 13.66 -37.72 23.82
C ALA A 443 13.91 -38.07 22.34
N ALA A 444 13.76 -37.11 21.41
CA ALA A 444 14.04 -37.30 19.99
C ALA A 444 15.52 -37.10 19.63
N LEU A 445 16.23 -36.24 20.36
CA LEU A 445 17.62 -35.82 20.13
C LEU A 445 18.42 -35.89 21.46
N PRO A 446 18.84 -37.10 21.88
CA PRO A 446 19.52 -37.29 23.16
C PRO A 446 20.82 -36.50 23.27
N GLY A 447 21.00 -35.77 24.37
CA GLY A 447 22.16 -34.91 24.63
C GLY A 447 21.98 -33.44 24.24
N THR A 448 20.88 -33.08 23.57
CA THR A 448 20.50 -31.68 23.36
C THR A 448 19.83 -31.06 24.59
N THR A 449 19.79 -29.72 24.68
CA THR A 449 19.00 -29.02 25.71
C THR A 449 17.49 -29.17 25.49
N GLY A 450 17.03 -29.50 24.28
CA GLY A 450 15.62 -29.52 23.89
C GLY A 450 14.96 -28.14 23.76
N GLU A 451 15.70 -27.07 24.02
CA GLU A 451 15.22 -25.68 24.01
C GLU A 451 15.46 -25.03 22.63
N ASN A 452 14.97 -23.80 22.43
CA ASN A 452 15.14 -23.04 21.20
C ASN A 452 16.41 -22.16 21.32
N PRO A 453 17.38 -22.21 20.39
CA PRO A 453 17.43 -23.02 19.17
C PRO A 453 17.90 -24.47 19.37
N VAL A 454 17.38 -25.37 18.54
CA VAL A 454 17.69 -26.81 18.58
C VAL A 454 18.92 -27.14 17.72
N ASP A 455 20.04 -27.49 18.35
CA ASP A 455 21.17 -28.11 17.65
C ASP A 455 20.94 -29.63 17.48
N ILE A 456 20.48 -30.03 16.30
CA ILE A 456 20.26 -31.42 15.88
C ILE A 456 21.61 -32.15 15.67
N GLY A 457 22.71 -31.41 15.51
CA GLY A 457 24.08 -31.92 15.42
C GLY A 457 24.67 -32.33 16.77
N ALA A 458 24.21 -31.73 17.86
CA ALA A 458 24.64 -32.02 19.24
C ALA A 458 24.09 -33.35 19.82
N SER A 459 23.31 -34.12 19.05
CA SER A 459 22.87 -35.47 19.45
C SER A 459 24.08 -36.40 19.65
N ILE A 460 24.33 -36.82 20.89
CA ILE A 460 25.55 -37.58 21.26
C ILE A 460 25.59 -38.99 20.66
N ASP A 461 24.42 -39.51 20.30
CA ASP A 461 24.22 -40.73 19.54
C ASP A 461 23.58 -40.36 18.19
N LYS A 462 24.14 -40.90 17.09
CA LYS A 462 23.66 -40.69 15.72
C LYS A 462 22.59 -41.71 15.31
N GLU A 463 22.60 -42.91 15.88
CA GLU A 463 21.60 -43.95 15.60
C GLU A 463 20.30 -43.68 16.38
N ALA A 464 20.40 -43.08 17.57
CA ALA A 464 19.24 -42.59 18.34
C ALA A 464 18.69 -41.23 17.88
N ARG A 465 19.33 -40.54 16.91
CA ARG A 465 18.94 -39.19 16.43
C ARG A 465 17.68 -39.23 15.57
N ARG A 466 16.51 -38.97 16.17
CA ARG A 466 15.21 -39.00 15.49
C ARG A 466 14.76 -37.60 15.06
N THR A 467 15.32 -37.14 13.94
CA THR A 467 15.07 -35.80 13.40
C THR A 467 13.58 -35.54 13.10
N ALA A 468 12.86 -36.48 12.49
CA ALA A 468 11.44 -36.29 12.14
C ALA A 468 10.54 -36.02 13.38
N PRO A 469 10.55 -36.86 14.44
CA PRO A 469 9.84 -36.57 15.70
C PRO A 469 10.23 -35.25 16.40
N ALA A 470 11.45 -34.74 16.19
CA ALA A 470 11.85 -33.44 16.74
C ALA A 470 11.20 -32.27 15.98
N VAL A 471 11.18 -32.33 14.64
CA VAL A 471 10.50 -31.34 13.78
C VAL A 471 8.98 -31.39 14.02
N GLU A 472 8.41 -32.58 14.19
CA GLU A 472 7.01 -32.79 14.56
C GLU A 472 6.66 -32.13 15.92
N ALA A 473 7.42 -32.42 16.97
CA ALA A 473 7.18 -31.87 18.30
C ALA A 473 7.25 -30.32 18.33
N VAL A 474 8.25 -29.74 17.65
CA VAL A 474 8.40 -28.29 17.51
C VAL A 474 7.29 -27.69 16.63
N GLY A 475 6.85 -28.40 15.59
CA GLY A 475 5.72 -28.02 14.75
C GLY A 475 4.39 -27.96 15.50
N GLU A 476 4.21 -28.77 16.54
CA GLU A 476 2.99 -28.78 17.38
C GLU A 476 2.99 -27.73 18.52
N ASP A 477 4.13 -27.15 18.89
CA ASP A 477 4.25 -26.27 20.08
C ASP A 477 3.40 -24.97 19.98
N PRO A 478 2.50 -24.66 20.94
CA PRO A 478 1.63 -23.47 20.86
C PRO A 478 2.37 -22.11 20.93
N ALA A 479 3.63 -22.07 21.36
CA ALA A 479 4.49 -20.90 21.34
C ALA A 479 5.13 -20.61 19.97
N VAL A 480 5.14 -21.61 19.06
CA VAL A 480 5.79 -21.55 17.74
C VAL A 480 4.76 -21.25 16.65
N ASP A 481 5.06 -20.30 15.76
CA ASP A 481 4.26 -19.97 14.57
C ASP A 481 4.86 -20.52 13.27
N ALA A 482 6.18 -20.65 13.21
CA ALA A 482 6.92 -21.19 12.06
C ALA A 482 8.17 -21.96 12.51
N VAL A 483 8.48 -23.07 11.82
CA VAL A 483 9.70 -23.87 12.06
C VAL A 483 10.73 -23.52 11.00
N VAL A 484 11.93 -23.13 11.44
CA VAL A 484 13.03 -22.64 10.62
C VAL A 484 14.21 -23.59 10.75
N VAL A 485 14.44 -24.41 9.73
CA VAL A 485 15.54 -25.36 9.68
C VAL A 485 16.67 -24.77 8.85
N VAL A 486 17.69 -24.24 9.51
CA VAL A 486 18.85 -23.61 8.87
C VAL A 486 19.77 -24.71 8.36
N GLN A 487 19.77 -24.90 7.04
CA GLN A 487 20.38 -26.04 6.37
C GLN A 487 20.73 -25.63 4.94
N ASP A 488 21.99 -25.84 4.54
CA ASP A 488 22.49 -25.50 3.22
C ASP A 488 21.69 -26.17 2.08
N ALA A 489 21.53 -25.47 0.95
CA ALA A 489 20.79 -26.01 -0.21
C ALA A 489 21.36 -25.57 -1.57
N GLN A 490 22.60 -25.05 -1.60
CA GLN A 490 23.18 -24.43 -2.80
C GLN A 490 23.41 -25.43 -3.93
N GLU A 491 23.22 -24.98 -5.18
CA GLU A 491 23.39 -25.73 -6.43
C GLU A 491 24.66 -26.61 -6.48
N LYS A 492 25.77 -26.14 -5.90
CA LYS A 492 27.09 -26.78 -5.98
C LYS A 492 27.44 -27.63 -4.76
N LEU A 493 26.48 -27.87 -3.87
CA LEU A 493 26.62 -28.70 -2.68
C LEU A 493 26.93 -30.16 -3.09
N PRO A 494 28.01 -30.80 -2.58
CA PRO A 494 28.40 -32.14 -3.01
C PRO A 494 27.55 -33.23 -2.35
N LEU A 495 26.33 -33.43 -2.86
CA LEU A 495 25.37 -34.48 -2.47
C LEU A 495 25.86 -35.89 -2.84
N THR A 496 26.94 -36.31 -2.20
CA THR A 496 27.57 -37.63 -2.38
C THR A 496 26.91 -38.66 -1.45
N PRO A 497 26.70 -39.93 -1.89
CA PRO A 497 26.11 -41.00 -1.05
C PRO A 497 26.90 -41.42 0.20
N ARG A 498 27.98 -40.70 0.55
CA ARG A 498 28.74 -40.86 1.79
C ARG A 498 28.34 -39.87 2.89
N HIS A 499 27.45 -38.93 2.57
CA HIS A 499 26.90 -37.98 3.51
C HIS A 499 25.39 -38.19 3.57
N ASP A 500 24.83 -38.34 4.77
CA ASP A 500 23.40 -38.59 5.01
C ASP A 500 22.51 -37.35 4.76
N TYR A 501 22.95 -36.47 3.86
CA TYR A 501 22.39 -35.14 3.62
C TYR A 501 20.97 -35.21 3.06
N LEU A 502 20.79 -36.02 2.00
CA LEU A 502 19.47 -36.26 1.41
C LEU A 502 18.53 -36.95 2.40
N GLU A 503 19.06 -37.81 3.28
CA GLU A 503 18.25 -38.47 4.31
C GLU A 503 17.85 -37.48 5.41
N HIS A 504 18.75 -36.60 5.84
CA HIS A 504 18.41 -35.54 6.78
C HIS A 504 17.27 -34.65 6.26
N ILE A 505 17.30 -34.26 4.98
CA ILE A 505 16.22 -33.48 4.35
C ILE A 505 14.92 -34.30 4.29
N ARG A 506 14.96 -35.61 3.99
CA ARG A 506 13.77 -36.49 4.09
C ARG A 506 13.18 -36.49 5.48
N GLN A 507 13.99 -36.64 6.53
CA GLN A 507 13.51 -36.62 7.91
C GLN A 507 12.89 -35.26 8.29
N ILE A 508 13.37 -34.15 7.74
CA ILE A 508 12.75 -32.83 7.91
C ILE A 508 11.40 -32.76 7.18
N VAL A 509 11.34 -33.23 5.92
CA VAL A 509 10.09 -33.32 5.13
C VAL A 509 9.06 -34.21 5.83
N ASP A 510 9.48 -35.33 6.40
CA ASP A 510 8.60 -36.29 7.06
C ASP A 510 8.07 -35.77 8.40
N GLY A 511 8.92 -35.16 9.23
CA GLY A 511 8.50 -34.45 10.45
C GLY A 511 7.64 -33.21 10.18
N ALA A 512 7.75 -32.63 8.98
CA ALA A 512 6.89 -31.52 8.55
C ALA A 512 5.50 -31.97 8.08
N ARG A 513 5.27 -33.24 7.70
CA ARG A 513 3.96 -33.72 7.19
C ARG A 513 2.76 -33.43 8.12
N PRO A 514 2.82 -33.65 9.46
CA PRO A 514 1.70 -33.34 10.35
C PRO A 514 1.57 -31.85 10.71
N SER A 515 2.58 -31.02 10.45
CA SER A 515 2.59 -29.61 10.88
C SER A 515 1.53 -28.77 10.15
N ALA A 516 0.59 -28.19 10.89
CA ALA A 516 -0.31 -27.16 10.36
C ALA A 516 0.41 -25.83 10.03
N LYS A 517 1.63 -25.65 10.53
CA LYS A 517 2.46 -24.44 10.42
C LYS A 517 3.48 -24.56 9.28
N PRO A 518 3.95 -23.43 8.70
CA PRO A 518 5.09 -23.45 7.79
C PRO A 518 6.32 -24.10 8.43
N VAL A 519 6.91 -25.04 7.69
CA VAL A 519 8.28 -25.52 7.92
C VAL A 519 9.14 -25.01 6.76
N VAL A 520 10.24 -24.35 7.08
CA VAL A 520 11.06 -23.63 6.11
C VAL A 520 12.51 -24.08 6.23
N LEU A 521 13.08 -24.56 5.13
CA LEU A 521 14.51 -24.79 4.98
C LEU A 521 15.16 -23.47 4.58
N VAL A 522 16.12 -22.99 5.36
CA VAL A 522 16.85 -21.75 5.07
C VAL A 522 18.28 -22.07 4.67
N SER A 523 18.58 -21.95 3.38
CA SER A 523 19.95 -21.97 2.86
C SER A 523 20.69 -20.74 3.33
N SER A 524 21.85 -20.90 3.98
CA SER A 524 22.58 -19.78 4.58
C SER A 524 22.98 -18.70 3.56
N THR A 525 23.14 -19.06 2.29
CA THR A 525 23.47 -18.14 1.19
C THR A 525 22.36 -18.05 0.15
N ALA A 526 22.30 -16.90 -0.54
CA ALA A 526 21.35 -16.61 -1.63
C ALA A 526 21.67 -17.33 -2.97
N SER A 527 22.46 -18.41 -2.93
CA SER A 527 22.80 -19.19 -4.13
C SER A 527 21.59 -19.99 -4.63
N PRO A 528 21.46 -20.28 -5.94
CA PRO A 528 20.36 -21.11 -6.47
C PRO A 528 20.25 -22.47 -5.77
N VAL A 529 19.05 -23.02 -5.69
CA VAL A 529 18.78 -24.28 -4.98
C VAL A 529 19.26 -25.49 -5.80
N HIS A 530 19.86 -26.48 -5.15
CA HIS A 530 20.24 -27.74 -5.78
C HIS A 530 18.99 -28.48 -6.31
N PRO A 531 18.93 -28.87 -7.61
CA PRO A 531 17.72 -29.44 -8.22
C PRO A 531 17.11 -30.62 -7.46
N LEU A 532 17.91 -31.58 -6.99
CA LEU A 532 17.43 -32.72 -6.19
C LEU A 532 16.78 -32.32 -4.83
N LEU A 533 17.13 -31.16 -4.25
CA LEU A 533 16.51 -30.65 -3.03
C LEU A 533 15.20 -29.92 -3.33
N ALA A 534 15.14 -29.18 -4.43
CA ALA A 534 13.90 -28.62 -4.95
C ALA A 534 12.90 -29.74 -5.28
N GLU A 535 13.32 -30.79 -5.99
CA GLU A 535 12.51 -31.98 -6.28
C GLU A 535 12.03 -32.68 -4.99
N LEU A 536 12.92 -32.88 -4.01
CA LEU A 536 12.59 -33.54 -2.74
C LEU A 536 11.59 -32.77 -1.85
N THR A 537 11.50 -31.44 -2.03
CA THR A 537 10.55 -30.58 -1.29
C THR A 537 9.31 -30.22 -2.10
N ALA A 538 9.29 -30.48 -3.41
CA ALA A 538 8.19 -30.13 -4.30
C ALA A 538 6.86 -30.80 -3.87
N GLY A 539 5.82 -29.99 -3.68
CA GLY A 539 4.50 -30.46 -3.23
C GLY A 539 4.45 -30.91 -1.76
N THR A 540 5.52 -30.72 -0.98
CA THR A 540 5.55 -31.03 0.45
C THR A 540 5.13 -29.82 1.30
N ASN A 541 5.09 -29.98 2.62
CA ASN A 541 4.88 -28.87 3.55
C ASN A 541 6.11 -27.93 3.67
N VAL A 542 7.28 -28.36 3.18
CA VAL A 542 8.55 -27.65 3.35
C VAL A 542 8.82 -26.71 2.19
N THR A 543 9.09 -25.44 2.49
CA THR A 543 9.55 -24.44 1.50
C THR A 543 11.05 -24.19 1.68
N ILE A 544 11.83 -24.17 0.60
CA ILE A 544 13.25 -23.74 0.64
C ILE A 544 13.30 -22.23 0.36
N LEU A 545 13.97 -21.47 1.24
CA LEU A 545 14.31 -20.06 1.05
C LEU A 545 15.84 -19.88 0.94
N ARG A 546 16.26 -18.85 0.19
CA ARG A 546 17.68 -18.59 -0.13
C ARG A 546 18.19 -17.35 0.62
N GLY A 547 19.29 -17.49 1.37
CA GLY A 547 19.92 -16.41 2.13
C GLY A 547 19.31 -16.23 3.52
N LEU A 548 20.15 -16.24 4.56
CA LEU A 548 19.70 -16.26 5.96
C LEU A 548 18.91 -15.00 6.36
N GLU A 549 19.46 -13.81 6.10
CA GLU A 549 18.81 -12.52 6.41
C GLU A 549 17.48 -12.31 5.65
N PRO A 550 17.41 -12.42 4.30
CA PRO A 550 16.14 -12.23 3.59
C PRO A 550 15.10 -13.31 3.90
N ALA A 551 15.50 -14.54 4.27
CA ALA A 551 14.57 -15.57 4.71
C ALA A 551 13.98 -15.27 6.10
N LEU A 552 14.79 -14.79 7.05
CA LEU A 552 14.32 -14.39 8.38
C LEU A 552 13.47 -13.10 8.32
N ALA A 553 13.82 -12.16 7.44
CA ALA A 553 12.99 -10.99 7.16
C ALA A 553 11.64 -11.39 6.53
N ALA A 554 11.65 -12.28 5.55
CA ALA A 554 10.44 -12.86 4.95
C ALA A 554 9.56 -13.55 6.01
N LEU A 555 10.15 -14.34 6.91
CA LEU A 555 9.45 -14.98 8.03
C LEU A 555 8.87 -13.95 9.03
N ASN A 556 9.57 -12.84 9.30
CA ASN A 556 9.04 -11.78 10.16
C ASN A 556 7.74 -11.18 9.59
N THR A 557 7.60 -11.12 8.26
CA THR A 557 6.38 -10.60 7.63
C THR A 557 5.10 -11.34 8.05
N LEU A 558 5.20 -12.60 8.49
CA LEU A 558 4.06 -13.41 8.95
C LEU A 558 3.41 -12.86 10.25
N GLY A 559 4.11 -12.01 11.00
CA GLY A 559 3.54 -11.24 12.11
C GLY A 559 2.74 -10.01 11.68
N THR A 560 2.67 -9.69 10.38
CA THR A 560 1.96 -8.51 9.87
C THR A 560 0.47 -8.82 9.72
N VAL A 561 -0.32 -8.49 10.74
CA VAL A 561 -1.78 -8.65 10.73
C VAL A 561 -2.46 -7.38 10.19
N PRO A 562 -3.44 -7.46 9.27
CA PRO A 562 -4.29 -6.33 8.91
C PRO A 562 -5.00 -5.77 10.13
N ARG A 563 -4.75 -4.49 10.42
CA ARG A 563 -5.54 -3.79 11.43
C ARG A 563 -6.96 -3.65 10.90
N SER A 564 -7.95 -4.02 11.71
CA SER A 564 -9.32 -3.65 11.41
C SER A 564 -9.38 -2.13 11.24
N ALA A 565 -9.94 -1.68 10.13
CA ALA A 565 -10.38 -0.31 9.97
C ALA A 565 -11.66 -0.11 10.80
N ALA A 566 -11.55 -0.32 12.11
CA ALA A 566 -12.49 0.19 13.07
C ALA A 566 -12.53 1.70 12.86
N GLU A 567 -13.67 2.18 12.36
CA GLU A 567 -13.97 3.58 12.10
C GLU A 567 -13.52 4.39 13.31
N GLY A 568 -12.71 5.43 13.10
CA GLY A 568 -12.01 6.10 14.20
C GLY A 568 -12.99 6.68 15.20
N THR A 569 -13.19 5.99 16.33
CA THR A 569 -14.19 6.33 17.36
C THR A 569 -13.74 7.50 18.23
N GLY A 570 -13.33 8.60 17.59
CA GLY A 570 -13.30 9.90 18.22
C GLY A 570 -14.73 10.42 18.46
N PRO A 571 -14.89 11.48 19.26
CA PRO A 571 -16.18 12.12 19.49
C PRO A 571 -16.70 12.71 18.18
N THR A 572 -17.93 12.37 17.82
CA THR A 572 -18.59 12.91 16.63
C THR A 572 -18.90 14.40 16.82
N VAL A 573 -18.16 15.28 16.14
CA VAL A 573 -18.47 16.71 16.14
C VAL A 573 -19.84 16.93 15.45
N PRO A 574 -20.77 17.70 16.03
CA PRO A 574 -22.04 18.00 15.38
C PRO A 574 -21.81 18.68 14.02
N ALA A 575 -22.41 18.13 12.96
CA ALA A 575 -22.13 18.56 11.58
C ALA A 575 -22.31 20.07 11.32
N ALA A 576 -23.18 20.75 12.06
CA ALA A 576 -23.32 22.21 12.01
C ALA A 576 -22.07 22.93 12.56
N LEU A 577 -21.58 22.53 13.74
CA LEU A 577 -20.35 23.07 14.33
C LEU A 577 -19.13 22.74 13.47
N LEU A 578 -19.07 21.55 12.86
CA LEU A 578 -18.01 21.20 11.92
C LEU A 578 -18.05 22.09 10.66
N ALA A 579 -19.23 22.41 10.13
CA ALA A 579 -19.38 23.35 9.01
C ALA A 579 -18.95 24.78 9.40
N GLU A 580 -19.42 25.29 10.54
CA GLU A 580 -19.02 26.60 11.10
C GLU A 580 -17.50 26.72 11.26
N LEU A 581 -16.85 25.72 11.88
CA LEU A 581 -15.41 25.68 12.04
C LEU A 581 -14.67 25.63 10.69
N ARG A 582 -15.18 24.88 9.71
CA ARG A 582 -14.56 24.77 8.37
C ARG A 582 -14.68 26.06 7.57
N GLU A 583 -15.82 26.76 7.64
CA GLU A 583 -15.99 28.08 7.01
C GLU A 583 -15.05 29.13 7.63
N GLU A 584 -14.86 29.09 8.95
CA GLU A 584 -14.00 30.04 9.68
C GLU A 584 -12.49 29.75 9.48
N ILE A 585 -12.06 28.48 9.48
CA ILE A 585 -10.67 28.12 9.15
C ILE A 585 -10.33 28.50 7.70
N ALA A 586 -11.28 28.36 6.76
CA ALA A 586 -11.05 28.62 5.34
C ALA A 586 -10.85 30.11 4.96
N VAL A 587 -11.02 31.05 5.89
CA VAL A 587 -10.67 32.47 5.70
C VAL A 587 -9.33 32.87 6.36
N HIS A 588 -8.60 31.90 6.94
CA HIS A 588 -7.28 32.09 7.53
C HIS A 588 -6.18 31.41 6.70
N HIS A 589 -4.96 31.94 6.80
CA HIS A 589 -3.73 31.39 6.23
C HIS A 589 -2.63 31.49 7.29
N GLY A 590 -1.81 30.45 7.46
CA GLY A 590 -0.81 30.42 8.53
C GLY A 590 -1.42 30.21 9.94
N PRO A 591 -0.77 30.70 11.02
CA PRO A 591 -1.22 30.46 12.39
C PRO A 591 -2.66 30.92 12.67
N LEU A 592 -3.49 30.02 13.21
CA LEU A 592 -4.88 30.31 13.57
C LEU A 592 -4.98 31.18 14.85
N PRO A 593 -5.98 32.09 14.95
CA PRO A 593 -6.21 32.86 16.16
C PRO A 593 -6.52 31.97 17.38
N HIS A 594 -5.98 32.34 18.55
CA HIS A 594 -6.09 31.55 19.79
C HIS A 594 -7.53 31.14 20.14
N ALA A 595 -8.51 32.04 19.98
CA ALA A 595 -9.92 31.76 20.27
C ALA A 595 -10.55 30.71 19.33
N LEU A 596 -10.09 30.62 18.08
CA LEU A 596 -10.50 29.57 17.15
C LEU A 596 -9.84 28.24 17.50
N VAL A 597 -8.54 28.25 17.85
CA VAL A 597 -7.84 27.05 18.34
C VAL A 597 -8.55 26.47 19.56
N GLN A 598 -8.89 27.27 20.58
CA GLN A 598 -9.63 26.80 21.76
C GLN A 598 -11.00 26.21 21.42
N ARG A 599 -11.72 26.77 20.44
CA ARG A 599 -13.01 26.23 19.97
C ARG A 599 -12.85 24.89 19.27
N ILE A 600 -11.84 24.73 18.40
CA ILE A 600 -11.54 23.46 17.75
C ILE A 600 -11.15 22.40 18.80
N VAL A 601 -10.19 22.71 19.67
CA VAL A 601 -9.71 21.84 20.75
C VAL A 601 -10.85 21.38 21.66
N SER A 602 -11.78 22.29 21.99
CA SER A 602 -12.99 21.97 22.76
C SER A 602 -14.00 21.10 22.01
N ALA A 603 -14.18 21.33 20.70
CA ALA A 603 -15.13 20.58 19.87
C ALA A 603 -14.78 19.08 19.77
N TYR A 604 -13.49 18.75 19.69
CA TYR A 604 -12.99 17.36 19.73
C TYR A 604 -12.74 16.84 21.16
N GLY A 605 -13.12 17.61 22.19
CA GLY A 605 -12.98 17.21 23.59
C GLY A 605 -11.54 16.94 24.03
N LEU A 606 -10.56 17.63 23.45
CA LEU A 606 -9.16 17.48 23.84
C LEU A 606 -8.94 18.11 25.23
N PRO A 607 -8.20 17.47 26.15
CA PRO A 607 -8.10 17.91 27.55
C PRO A 607 -7.11 19.07 27.70
N TYR A 608 -7.53 20.26 27.28
CA TYR A 608 -6.75 21.49 27.40
C TYR A 608 -6.84 22.06 28.82
N VAL A 609 -5.76 22.67 29.28
CA VAL A 609 -5.67 23.35 30.58
C VAL A 609 -6.75 24.44 30.71
N ARG A 610 -7.25 24.67 31.93
CA ARG A 610 -8.10 25.86 32.18
C ARG A 610 -7.27 27.12 31.96
N SER A 611 -7.53 27.82 30.85
CA SER A 611 -6.98 29.14 30.55
C SER A 611 -8.05 30.15 30.14
N ARG A 612 -7.68 31.44 30.15
CA ARG A 612 -8.46 32.56 29.59
C ARG A 612 -7.52 33.60 28.99
N LEU A 613 -7.95 34.23 27.90
CA LEU A 613 -7.26 35.35 27.29
C LEU A 613 -7.63 36.68 27.97
N ALA A 614 -6.68 37.30 28.66
CA ALA A 614 -6.78 38.64 29.24
C ALA A 614 -6.18 39.69 28.31
N ARG A 615 -6.80 40.87 28.21
CA ARG A 615 -6.32 41.98 27.36
C ARG A 615 -5.26 42.84 28.05
N ASP A 616 -5.30 42.90 29.38
CA ASP A 616 -4.42 43.71 30.21
C ASP A 616 -4.03 43.02 31.53
N GLU A 617 -3.38 43.77 32.43
CA GLU A 617 -2.91 43.27 33.73
C GLU A 617 -4.05 43.00 34.73
N ASP A 618 -5.12 43.79 34.70
CA ASP A 618 -6.20 43.71 35.68
C ASP A 618 -7.20 42.59 35.30
N GLU A 619 -7.44 42.37 34.01
CA GLU A 619 -8.10 41.15 33.52
C GLU A 619 -7.28 39.89 33.84
N ALA A 620 -5.95 39.95 33.66
CA ALA A 620 -5.09 38.80 33.95
C ALA A 620 -5.11 38.40 35.43
N VAL A 621 -5.04 39.39 36.32
CA VAL A 621 -5.19 39.21 37.76
C VAL A 621 -6.58 38.69 38.14
N THR A 622 -7.64 39.25 37.56
CA THR A 622 -9.01 38.79 37.79
C THR A 622 -9.16 37.31 37.41
N PHE A 623 -8.56 36.87 36.31
CA PHE A 623 -8.60 35.47 35.89
C PHE A 623 -7.70 34.56 36.71
N ALA A 624 -6.58 35.03 37.25
CA ALA A 624 -5.75 34.26 38.17
C ALA A 624 -6.44 33.99 39.51
N HIS A 625 -7.17 34.97 40.07
CA HIS A 625 -8.00 34.75 41.27
C HIS A 625 -9.15 33.75 41.00
N ASP A 626 -9.71 33.72 39.78
CA ASP A 626 -10.72 32.75 39.31
C ASP A 626 -10.18 31.33 39.02
N LEU A 627 -8.87 31.20 38.82
CA LEU A 627 -8.16 29.94 38.55
C LEU A 627 -7.54 29.34 39.82
N GLY A 628 -7.04 30.20 40.70
CA GLY A 628 -6.14 29.85 41.80
C GLY A 628 -4.67 29.86 41.38
N PHE A 629 -3.80 30.34 42.27
CA PHE A 629 -2.34 30.28 42.11
C PHE A 629 -1.79 28.89 42.54
N PRO A 630 -0.64 28.43 41.98
CA PRO A 630 0.18 29.12 41.00
C PRO A 630 -0.37 29.08 39.57
N VAL A 631 -0.05 30.12 38.79
CA VAL A 631 -0.44 30.28 37.38
C VAL A 631 0.77 30.34 36.45
N VAL A 632 0.49 30.28 35.16
CA VAL A 632 1.40 30.52 34.04
C VAL A 632 0.77 31.60 33.16
N VAL A 633 1.60 32.50 32.61
CA VAL A 633 1.16 33.46 31.58
C VAL A 633 1.92 33.21 30.29
N LYS A 634 1.18 33.19 29.18
CA LYS A 634 1.72 33.15 27.82
C LYS A 634 1.23 34.36 27.02
N ILE A 635 2.06 34.87 26.14
CA ILE A 635 1.64 35.80 25.09
C ILE A 635 0.62 35.10 24.16
N ALA A 636 -0.39 35.82 23.69
CA ALA A 636 -1.24 35.39 22.58
C ALA A 636 -1.02 36.35 21.40
N SER A 637 -0.51 35.80 20.30
CA SER A 637 -0.26 36.51 19.04
C SER A 637 -0.06 35.47 17.94
N LYS A 638 -0.82 35.57 16.84
CA LYS A 638 -0.58 34.78 15.62
C LYS A 638 0.83 34.96 15.04
N ASP A 639 1.44 36.13 15.27
CA ASP A 639 2.74 36.53 14.73
C ASP A 639 3.91 36.03 15.61
N VAL A 640 3.61 35.37 16.74
CA VAL A 640 4.59 34.80 17.68
C VAL A 640 4.24 33.33 18.01
N PRO A 641 4.39 32.40 17.04
CA PRO A 641 4.12 30.97 17.28
C PRO A 641 5.09 30.37 18.31
N HIS A 642 6.40 30.66 18.20
CA HIS A 642 7.41 30.21 19.16
C HIS A 642 7.48 31.14 20.38
N ARG A 643 6.42 31.08 21.21
CA ARG A 643 6.23 31.96 22.38
C ARG A 643 7.42 31.98 23.34
N VAL A 644 8.17 30.88 23.46
CA VAL A 644 9.30 30.72 24.39
C VAL A 644 10.51 31.56 23.97
N ASP A 645 10.82 31.65 22.68
CA ASP A 645 12.04 32.26 22.16
C ASP A 645 12.09 33.78 22.41
N VAL A 646 10.93 34.43 22.39
CA VAL A 646 10.79 35.86 22.74
C VAL A 646 10.65 36.09 24.25
N GLY A 647 10.73 35.02 25.06
CA GLY A 647 10.45 35.03 26.49
C GLY A 647 8.98 35.28 26.82
N GLY A 648 8.07 35.06 25.86
CA GLY A 648 6.63 35.30 25.98
C GLY A 648 5.89 34.29 26.86
N VAL A 649 6.59 33.40 27.56
CA VAL A 649 6.06 32.47 28.54
C VAL A 649 6.73 32.72 29.90
N VAL A 650 5.93 32.84 30.96
CA VAL A 650 6.41 32.96 32.34
C VAL A 650 5.66 31.96 33.22
N VAL A 651 6.41 31.08 33.87
CA VAL A 651 5.92 29.99 34.73
C VAL A 651 6.26 30.25 36.20
N GLY A 652 5.62 29.53 37.13
CA GLY A 652 5.92 29.63 38.56
C GLY A 652 5.44 30.94 39.19
N ILE A 653 4.32 31.48 38.71
CA ILE A 653 3.74 32.71 39.24
C ILE A 653 2.88 32.33 40.46
N GLU A 654 3.36 32.62 41.67
CA GLU A 654 2.71 32.22 42.93
C GLU A 654 1.75 33.28 43.50
N ASP A 655 1.83 34.54 43.05
CA ASP A 655 1.02 35.66 43.55
C ASP A 655 0.71 36.75 42.49
N GLU A 656 -0.10 37.75 42.88
CA GLU A 656 -0.55 38.86 42.03
C GLU A 656 0.59 39.83 41.63
N ASP A 657 1.57 40.07 42.49
CA ASP A 657 2.67 41.00 42.17
C ASP A 657 3.63 40.39 41.15
N ALA A 658 3.94 39.09 41.29
CA ALA A 658 4.65 38.29 40.31
C ALA A 658 3.88 38.23 38.97
N LEU A 659 2.55 38.12 39.00
CA LEU A 659 1.70 38.09 37.81
C LEU A 659 1.75 39.43 37.05
N ARG A 660 1.59 40.55 37.76
CA ARG A 660 1.68 41.90 37.17
C ARG A 660 3.08 42.17 36.61
N ALA A 661 4.13 41.73 37.31
CA ALA A 661 5.51 41.81 36.81
C ALA A 661 5.72 40.97 35.54
N ALA A 662 5.18 39.75 35.49
CA ALA A 662 5.26 38.87 34.32
C ALA A 662 4.59 39.49 33.08
N VAL A 663 3.35 39.97 33.21
CA VAL A 663 2.61 40.62 32.10
C VAL A 663 3.34 41.86 31.59
N ARG A 664 3.89 42.70 32.49
CA ARG A 664 4.72 43.86 32.11
C ARG A 664 5.98 43.45 31.37
N GLY A 665 6.73 42.48 31.91
CA GLY A 665 7.96 41.98 31.28
C GLY A 665 7.73 41.35 29.91
N ILE A 666 6.60 40.66 29.69
CA ILE A 666 6.18 40.20 28.35
C ILE A 666 5.87 41.42 27.46
N ARG A 667 5.05 42.38 27.92
CA ARG A 667 4.69 43.59 27.14
C ARG A 667 5.92 44.41 26.71
N GLU A 668 6.93 44.52 27.57
CA GLU A 668 8.15 45.25 27.27
C GLU A 668 9.02 44.52 26.24
N ARG A 669 9.14 43.19 26.33
CA ARG A 669 9.82 42.38 25.29
C ARG A 669 9.10 42.47 23.94
N MET A 670 7.76 42.48 23.92
CA MET A 670 6.98 42.65 22.69
C MET A 670 7.19 44.00 22.01
N ARG A 671 7.63 45.06 22.71
CA ARG A 671 8.00 46.34 22.06
C ARG A 671 9.20 46.23 21.12
N ALA A 672 10.03 45.18 21.25
CA ALA A 672 11.11 44.89 20.31
C ALA A 672 10.61 44.25 18.99
N LEU A 673 9.34 43.85 18.92
CA LEU A 673 8.70 43.21 17.78
C LEU A 673 7.51 44.07 17.28
N PRO A 674 7.75 45.28 16.74
CA PRO A 674 6.71 46.25 16.39
C PRO A 674 5.78 45.83 15.22
N HIS A 675 6.00 44.64 14.66
CA HIS A 675 5.17 44.03 13.62
C HIS A 675 4.19 42.97 14.15
N ALA A 676 4.34 42.52 15.39
CA ALA A 676 3.50 41.47 15.98
C ALA A 676 2.24 42.06 16.63
N GLU A 677 1.07 41.62 16.18
CA GLU A 677 -0.21 41.98 16.76
C GLU A 677 -0.48 41.12 18.01
N VAL A 678 -0.62 41.75 19.17
CA VAL A 678 -0.84 41.05 20.44
C VAL A 678 -2.33 40.97 20.72
N ASP A 679 -2.89 39.76 20.61
CA ASP A 679 -4.28 39.45 20.95
C ASP A 679 -4.53 39.55 22.47
N GLY A 680 -3.50 39.31 23.29
CA GLY A 680 -3.52 39.47 24.74
C GLY A 680 -2.53 38.54 25.46
N TYR A 681 -2.90 38.16 26.69
CA TYR A 681 -2.14 37.30 27.60
C TYR A 681 -3.01 36.11 28.01
N GLU A 682 -2.63 34.91 27.60
CA GLU A 682 -3.28 33.66 28.04
C GLU A 682 -2.82 33.35 29.48
N VAL A 683 -3.72 33.56 30.44
CA VAL A 683 -3.52 33.16 31.84
C VAL A 683 -4.07 31.74 32.01
N GLN A 684 -3.24 30.83 32.51
CA GLN A 684 -3.58 29.41 32.65
C GLN A 684 -3.12 28.85 34.00
N ALA A 685 -3.87 27.89 34.54
CA ALA A 685 -3.47 27.20 35.77
C ALA A 685 -2.14 26.45 35.57
N ALA A 686 -1.23 26.50 36.55
CA ALA A 686 0.03 25.77 36.44
C ALA A 686 -0.20 24.26 36.54
N VAL A 687 0.24 23.51 35.52
CA VAL A 687 0.12 22.05 35.47
C VAL A 687 1.36 21.41 36.08
N THR A 688 1.16 20.51 37.04
CA THR A 688 2.20 19.66 37.62
C THR A 688 2.10 18.24 37.05
N GLY A 689 2.91 17.97 36.02
CA GLY A 689 3.14 16.63 35.46
C GLY A 689 4.64 16.30 35.50
N SER A 690 4.98 15.04 35.73
CA SER A 690 6.37 14.54 35.76
C SER A 690 6.82 13.89 34.45
N ILE A 691 5.87 13.61 33.54
CA ILE A 691 6.12 13.04 32.22
C ILE A 691 5.54 13.98 31.17
N GLU A 692 6.37 14.33 30.18
CA GLU A 692 6.00 15.14 29.02
C GLU A 692 5.91 14.26 27.76
N GLY A 693 4.89 14.51 26.94
CA GLY A 693 4.75 14.00 25.58
C GLY A 693 4.58 15.13 24.57
N ILE A 694 4.71 14.80 23.28
CA ILE A 694 4.26 15.64 22.16
C ILE A 694 3.17 14.90 21.39
N LEU A 695 2.21 15.67 20.85
CA LEU A 695 1.25 15.21 19.85
C LEU A 695 1.19 16.24 18.71
N GLY A 696 1.37 15.81 17.47
CA GLY A 696 1.27 16.70 16.31
C GLY A 696 0.70 16.01 15.08
N PHE A 697 0.33 16.75 14.04
CA PHE A 697 0.08 16.17 12.72
C PHE A 697 0.54 17.08 11.59
N THR A 698 0.88 16.48 10.45
CA THR A 698 1.19 17.17 9.20
C THR A 698 0.35 16.61 8.05
N ARG A 699 0.07 17.44 7.04
CA ARG A 699 -0.70 17.06 5.84
C ARG A 699 0.21 16.47 4.77
N GLU A 700 0.17 15.15 4.63
CA GLU A 700 0.97 14.33 3.72
C GLU A 700 0.16 13.95 2.47
N GLU A 701 -0.01 14.87 1.52
CA GLU A 701 -0.76 14.60 0.29
C GLU A 701 -0.03 13.57 -0.63
N PRO A 702 -0.76 12.61 -1.25
CA PRO A 702 -2.22 12.41 -1.20
C PRO A 702 -2.71 11.47 -0.09
N LEU A 703 -1.83 10.99 0.81
CA LEU A 703 -2.12 9.92 1.78
C LEU A 703 -3.01 10.36 2.95
N GLY A 704 -3.11 11.66 3.23
CA GLY A 704 -3.94 12.24 4.29
C GLY A 704 -3.09 12.92 5.36
N SER A 705 -3.61 13.00 6.59
CA SER A 705 -2.90 13.63 7.71
C SER A 705 -2.11 12.58 8.50
N LEU A 706 -0.82 12.82 8.74
CA LEU A 706 0.07 11.94 9.49
C LEU A 706 0.14 12.39 10.94
N VAL A 707 -0.45 11.61 11.86
CA VAL A 707 -0.42 11.89 13.30
C VAL A 707 0.88 11.37 13.90
N VAL A 708 1.47 12.18 14.78
CA VAL A 708 2.74 11.96 15.46
C VAL A 708 2.49 11.95 16.97
N ALA A 709 3.11 11.01 17.69
CA ALA A 709 3.18 10.99 19.14
C ALA A 709 4.60 10.64 19.60
N GLY A 710 5.11 11.27 20.65
CA GLY A 710 6.49 11.11 21.11
C GLY A 710 6.74 11.59 22.53
N SER A 711 7.96 11.43 23.03
CA SER A 711 8.41 12.08 24.27
C SER A 711 8.44 13.61 24.12
N GLY A 712 8.08 14.34 25.16
CA GLY A 712 8.19 15.80 25.22
C GLY A 712 9.49 16.31 25.85
N GLY A 713 9.52 17.62 26.11
CA GLY A 713 10.66 18.32 26.69
C GLY A 713 11.80 18.62 25.70
N SER A 714 12.77 19.41 26.16
CA SER A 714 13.86 19.98 25.34
C SER A 714 14.87 18.97 24.75
N LEU A 715 14.73 17.67 25.08
CA LEU A 715 15.54 16.59 24.50
C LEU A 715 14.79 15.79 23.41
N ALA A 716 13.49 16.03 23.19
CA ALA A 716 12.65 15.28 22.26
C ALA A 716 13.23 15.28 20.82
N GLU A 717 13.60 16.46 20.31
CA GLU A 717 14.19 16.61 18.97
C GLU A 717 15.53 15.88 18.82
N LEU A 718 16.36 15.92 19.87
CA LEU A 718 17.70 15.32 19.88
C LEU A 718 17.65 13.78 19.97
N VAL A 719 16.67 13.23 20.67
CA VAL A 719 16.46 11.77 20.79
C VAL A 719 15.68 11.21 19.60
N GLY A 720 14.82 12.02 18.97
CA GLY A 720 14.02 11.62 17.81
C GLY A 720 12.92 10.59 18.12
N ASP A 721 12.49 10.52 19.39
CA ASP A 721 11.53 9.53 19.88
C ASP A 721 10.09 9.84 19.43
N ARG A 722 9.75 9.46 18.20
CA ARG A 722 8.42 9.64 17.61
C ARG A 722 7.88 8.38 16.96
N ALA A 723 6.61 8.09 17.23
CA ALA A 723 5.80 7.12 16.50
C ALA A 723 4.75 7.85 15.64
N VAL A 724 4.42 7.27 14.50
CA VAL A 724 3.54 7.88 13.48
C VAL A 724 2.51 6.89 12.95
N ASP A 725 1.29 7.36 12.67
CA ASP A 725 0.21 6.61 12.02
C ASP A 725 -0.74 7.59 11.28
N LEU A 726 -1.49 7.15 10.26
CA LEU A 726 -2.35 8.05 9.47
C LEU A 726 -3.70 8.28 10.16
N ALA A 727 -4.23 9.49 10.03
CA ALA A 727 -5.57 9.84 10.46
C ALA A 727 -6.66 9.12 9.62
N PRO A 728 -7.79 8.72 10.20
CA PRO A 728 -8.07 8.69 11.64
C PRO A 728 -7.34 7.53 12.34
N VAL A 729 -6.84 7.77 13.56
CA VAL A 729 -6.13 6.77 14.36
C VAL A 729 -7.12 5.96 15.19
N SER A 730 -7.01 4.63 15.17
CA SER A 730 -7.84 3.74 16.00
C SER A 730 -7.25 3.55 17.41
N PRO A 731 -8.05 3.15 18.43
CA PRO A 731 -7.56 2.97 19.80
C PRO A 731 -6.35 2.02 19.93
N GLN A 732 -6.35 0.90 19.20
CA GLN A 732 -5.18 0.01 19.14
C GLN A 732 -4.01 0.67 18.39
N GLY A 733 -4.27 1.42 17.32
CA GLY A 733 -3.24 2.18 16.61
C GLY A 733 -2.52 3.19 17.52
N ALA A 734 -3.27 3.86 18.39
CA ALA A 734 -2.77 4.81 19.38
C ALA A 734 -1.95 4.13 20.49
N LEU A 735 -2.44 3.02 21.07
CA LEU A 735 -1.67 2.20 22.02
C LEU A 735 -0.37 1.68 21.38
N ASP A 736 -0.44 1.19 20.14
CA ASP A 736 0.73 0.74 19.39
C ASP A 736 1.68 1.89 19.07
N MET A 737 1.21 3.13 18.86
CA MET A 737 2.07 4.31 18.72
C MET A 737 2.85 4.56 20.00
N ILE A 738 2.16 4.61 21.15
CA ILE A 738 2.78 4.78 22.47
C ILE A 738 3.80 3.67 22.74
N ALA A 739 3.44 2.40 22.52
CA ALA A 739 4.33 1.26 22.78
C ALA A 739 5.62 1.25 21.94
N ARG A 740 5.67 2.00 20.82
CA ARG A 740 6.87 2.13 19.97
C ARG A 740 7.85 3.22 20.43
N THR A 741 7.47 4.08 21.38
CA THR A 741 8.30 5.20 21.86
C THR A 741 9.01 4.90 23.18
N HIS A 742 10.07 5.66 23.50
CA HIS A 742 10.66 5.70 24.83
C HIS A 742 9.66 6.23 25.86
N LEU A 743 8.75 7.14 25.49
CA LEU A 743 7.61 7.51 26.32
C LEU A 743 6.77 6.27 26.72
N GLY A 744 6.41 5.37 25.81
CA GLY A 744 5.68 4.14 26.17
C GLY A 744 6.46 3.20 27.09
N ARG A 745 7.79 3.12 26.93
CA ARG A 745 8.66 2.37 27.86
C ARG A 745 8.72 3.02 29.24
N LEU A 746 8.66 4.35 29.32
CA LEU A 746 8.60 5.10 30.58
C LEU A 746 7.26 4.89 31.29
N LEU A 747 6.14 4.98 30.57
CA LEU A 747 4.79 4.74 31.08
C LEU A 747 4.60 3.30 31.56
N SER A 748 5.25 2.33 30.92
CA SER A 748 5.27 0.93 31.36
C SER A 748 5.99 0.73 32.71
N GLY A 749 6.70 1.75 33.21
CA GLY A 749 7.53 1.74 34.41
C GLY A 749 8.93 1.21 34.12
N TYR A 750 9.95 1.91 34.60
CA TYR A 750 11.34 1.58 34.29
C TYR A 750 12.25 1.71 35.50
N ARG A 751 12.76 0.58 36.01
CA ARG A 751 13.87 0.45 37.00
C ARG A 751 13.82 1.40 38.21
N GLY A 752 12.61 1.79 38.66
CA GLY A 752 12.43 2.74 39.78
C GLY A 752 12.63 4.21 39.41
N LEU A 753 12.96 4.54 38.16
CA LEU A 753 13.00 5.91 37.62
C LEU A 753 11.61 6.43 37.26
N ALA A 754 10.69 5.53 36.86
CA ALA A 754 9.30 5.85 36.57
C ALA A 754 8.36 4.77 37.12
N ARG A 755 7.23 5.21 37.68
CA ARG A 755 6.15 4.33 38.12
C ARG A 755 5.30 3.87 36.90
N PRO A 756 4.86 2.61 36.85
CA PRO A 756 3.84 2.19 35.89
C PRO A 756 2.62 3.13 35.92
N THR A 757 2.27 3.63 34.74
CA THR A 757 1.31 4.71 34.50
C THR A 757 0.42 4.30 33.33
N ASP A 758 -0.90 4.48 33.45
CA ASP A 758 -1.83 4.07 32.39
C ASP A 758 -1.56 4.84 31.08
N ALA A 759 -1.51 4.12 29.97
CA ALA A 759 -1.38 4.68 28.63
C ALA A 759 -2.75 4.96 27.97
N GLY A 760 -3.84 4.42 28.55
CA GLY A 760 -5.21 4.56 28.05
C GLY A 760 -5.66 5.99 27.78
N PRO A 761 -5.52 6.95 28.72
CA PRO A 761 -5.95 8.33 28.50
C PRO A 761 -5.15 9.03 27.39
N LEU A 762 -3.84 8.77 27.28
CA LEU A 762 -3.02 9.29 26.17
C LEU A 762 -3.45 8.68 24.82
N ALA A 763 -3.77 7.39 24.79
CA ALA A 763 -4.30 6.75 23.60
C ALA A 763 -5.65 7.36 23.18
N GLU A 764 -6.52 7.71 24.13
CA GLU A 764 -7.77 8.41 23.85
C GLU A 764 -7.53 9.81 23.27
N VAL A 765 -6.59 10.59 23.80
CA VAL A 765 -6.23 11.90 23.23
C VAL A 765 -5.70 11.77 21.80
N ILE A 766 -4.87 10.75 21.52
CA ILE A 766 -4.39 10.44 20.15
C ILE A 766 -5.56 10.11 19.21
N VAL A 767 -6.57 9.35 19.65
CA VAL A 767 -7.78 9.05 18.84
C VAL A 767 -8.61 10.32 18.59
N ARG A 768 -8.84 11.14 19.62
CA ARG A 768 -9.57 12.42 19.51
C ARG A 768 -8.87 13.38 18.51
N PHE A 769 -7.55 13.49 18.63
CA PHE A 769 -6.72 14.32 17.75
C PHE A 769 -6.59 13.73 16.33
N GLY A 770 -6.60 12.40 16.20
CA GLY A 770 -6.66 11.72 14.90
C GLY A 770 -7.98 11.91 14.16
N ALA A 771 -9.11 12.06 14.87
CA ALA A 771 -10.38 12.44 14.25
C ALA A 771 -10.34 13.89 13.72
N LEU A 772 -9.85 14.84 14.54
CA LEU A 772 -9.60 16.22 14.13
C LEU A 772 -8.72 16.31 12.88
N ALA A 773 -7.60 15.59 12.87
CA ALA A 773 -6.68 15.53 11.75
C ALA A 773 -7.32 14.94 10.47
N ALA A 774 -8.34 14.07 10.59
CA ALA A 774 -9.09 13.53 9.46
C ALA A 774 -10.17 14.51 8.94
N GLU A 775 -10.91 15.18 9.84
CA GLU A 775 -12.05 16.03 9.50
C GLU A 775 -11.69 17.48 9.12
N LEU A 776 -10.52 17.97 9.53
CA LEU A 776 -10.05 19.35 9.26
C LEU A 776 -8.67 19.42 8.57
N GLY A 777 -7.96 18.29 8.42
CA GLY A 777 -6.58 18.26 7.91
C GLY A 777 -6.40 18.56 6.42
N ASP A 778 -7.45 18.95 5.70
CA ASP A 778 -7.41 19.52 4.36
C ASP A 778 -7.35 21.07 4.36
N LEU A 779 -7.73 21.68 5.49
CA LEU A 779 -7.68 23.12 5.76
C LEU A 779 -6.54 23.47 6.73
N ILE A 780 -6.35 22.67 7.78
CA ILE A 780 -5.20 22.75 8.70
C ILE A 780 -4.10 21.85 8.14
N VAL A 781 -2.97 22.42 7.75
CA VAL A 781 -1.84 21.67 7.15
C VAL A 781 -0.87 21.12 8.20
N GLU A 782 -0.83 21.74 9.38
CA GLU A 782 0.04 21.35 10.49
C GLU A 782 -0.61 21.73 11.83
N ALA A 783 -0.44 20.90 12.86
CA ALA A 783 -0.74 21.26 14.24
C ALA A 783 0.21 20.59 15.23
N ASP A 784 0.54 21.30 16.32
CA ASP A 784 1.35 20.83 17.44
C ASP A 784 0.63 21.08 18.78
N LEU A 785 0.73 20.12 19.70
CA LEU A 785 0.15 20.10 21.05
C LEU A 785 1.26 19.71 22.03
N ASN A 786 2.00 20.72 22.50
CA ASN A 786 3.32 20.54 23.09
C ASN A 786 3.59 21.53 24.24
N PRO A 787 3.93 21.07 25.47
CA PRO A 787 3.88 19.68 25.92
C PRO A 787 2.44 19.20 26.21
N ALA A 788 2.24 17.90 26.06
CA ALA A 788 1.16 17.15 26.69
C ALA A 788 1.68 16.56 28.01
N PHE A 789 1.27 17.11 29.15
CA PHE A 789 1.65 16.59 30.46
C PHE A 789 0.84 15.35 30.80
N ILE A 790 1.50 14.32 31.32
CA ILE A 790 0.89 13.04 31.70
C ILE A 790 1.10 12.80 33.20
N ARG A 791 0.01 12.57 33.95
CA ARG A 791 0.06 12.33 35.40
C ARG A 791 0.44 10.88 35.73
N GLU A 792 1.58 10.71 36.41
CA GLU A 792 2.06 9.42 36.89
C GLU A 792 1.00 8.56 37.60
N GLY A 793 1.06 7.25 37.37
CA GLY A 793 0.07 6.28 37.81
C GLY A 793 -1.22 6.34 37.00
N THR A 794 -1.91 7.48 36.99
CA THR A 794 -3.27 7.62 36.43
C THR A 794 -3.33 7.77 34.91
N GLY A 795 -2.26 8.22 34.26
CA GLY A 795 -2.24 8.50 32.83
C GLY A 795 -2.96 9.79 32.40
N GLU A 796 -3.64 10.50 33.31
CA GLU A 796 -4.40 11.73 33.00
C GLU A 796 -3.55 12.73 32.21
N VAL A 797 -4.05 13.14 31.04
CA VAL A 797 -3.34 14.04 30.12
C VAL A 797 -3.91 15.45 30.21
N THR A 798 -3.03 16.45 30.29
CA THR A 798 -3.38 17.87 30.16
C THR A 798 -2.50 18.53 29.11
N LEU A 799 -3.13 19.09 28.08
CA LEU A 799 -2.48 19.90 27.05
C LEU A 799 -2.36 21.35 27.54
N VAL A 800 -1.17 21.96 27.45
CA VAL A 800 -0.94 23.35 27.91
C VAL A 800 -0.63 24.34 26.79
N ASP A 801 -0.40 23.87 25.57
CA ASP A 801 -0.24 24.71 24.39
C ASP A 801 -0.84 24.03 23.16
N ALA A 802 -1.13 24.82 22.14
CA ALA A 802 -1.71 24.38 20.88
C ALA A 802 -1.40 25.40 19.78
N LEU A 803 -0.66 24.96 18.74
CA LEU A 803 -0.37 25.74 17.53
C LEU A 803 -0.99 25.03 16.33
N PHE A 804 -1.80 25.75 15.55
CA PHE A 804 -2.54 25.20 14.42
C PHE A 804 -2.31 26.11 13.20
N ILE A 805 -1.93 25.52 12.05
CA ILE A 805 -1.53 26.24 10.84
C ILE A 805 -2.53 25.95 9.71
N ALA A 806 -3.20 26.98 9.21
CA ALA A 806 -4.04 26.93 8.01
C ALA A 806 -3.23 26.99 6.70
N ARG A 807 -3.79 26.39 5.65
CA ARG A 807 -3.21 26.22 4.30
C ARG A 807 -2.79 27.52 3.61
#